data_AF-A0A5M6DJN1-F1
#
_entry.id   AF-A0A5M6DJN1-F1
#
_cell.length_a   1.000
_cell.length_b   1.000
_cell.length_c   1.000
_cell.angle_alpha   90.00
_cell.angle_beta   90.00
_cell.angle_gamma   90.00
#
_symmetry.space_group_name_H-M   'P 1'
#
loop_
_entity.id
_entity.type
_entity.pdbx_description
1 polymer ?
#
loop_
_entity_poly.entity_id
_entity_poly.type
_entity_poly.pdbx_seq_one_letter_code
_entity_poly.pdbx_strand_id
1 'polypeptide(L)'
;MNSEHSVDDRDADGQPPDDSCDLIAAPSWYGEEIHPSSIGRFRDCLDDGWSEHLIGNRLGQFELAEKIGEGAMGVVFRGTGPSRTEVAVKVLRPELASRPNVVERFRKEAKLLAKLDSPAITRIVEIGEDRGLRYIVMELVRGISLREHIRRHGPLDERIALQIVREIAANLDVLHQSEIIHRDIKPSNILIDADSIQNLDATADARWTGQFPEGAIKISDFGLARFVTQSESMDVTRADAVIGTLQYMAPEQLLRDSEISTAADVYSVGATLFEMLSGRPPMENGSLFNLADQHLNSRPPRLTAMSVPVSEPVSDLVARALEKSPAHRFPDAAAFLAEVDAIINGQPTRLDSYQGPQKTQRGKTIVYEIACELEASPQALWPHVSNTERINRAIDLPPVEYTIEDQRNSAIRKIGTVRILNVGFQWLEYPFEWVETKRFSILRQFIRGPLKWMTSTVELHPNGGGTRLVHRIEVLPSGVFGRLLANYQIGLQSARKFKKVYHRIDAILSKGRASTSPNRTEGQGAGQDPFESSRTLSSKKTGQVDSIIGRLADRNLDRSVLMELSRLIRHAPPQVVGRIRPIELARRLGFPRHAVIEACLHATDAGLLQHQWDIYCPSCKVPTTHVRELSEVADHGRCQVCDLEFRNDLAHQVEIVFTAHPKIRSSDTRVYCIGGPWHLPNVVAQCLLDPKSTRQLLLPLAEGKYRIRSPQLSISVSLVVDRQARQEMTEIEFSESSQIAELPPLRDQFQSMTIKNDFHRDVLVRIERADYQTDILSATDVASFSTFRRLFPNELPPVDHPISIPEVTFLVSSHTDHEQGDTTQEQQYTKLRERLQVVQSLVASFNGCCVKSVAETTISAFHDPGDALNAAKQLARRSETCFRSRCALHSGPAVMMTVTDRIEYFGKTFVDSIELAQLANEGEILMSQETYDRWIAKQHPDVPLPATDRRVVPLNRSGRQQKIVVLRG
;
A
#
# COMPACT_ATOMS: atom_id res chain seq x y z
N MET A 1 51.95 -42.11 15.96
CA MET A 1 52.95 -41.57 16.92
C MET A 1 52.29 -41.47 18.29
N ASN A 2 53.10 -41.53 19.34
CA ASN A 2 52.70 -41.68 20.74
C ASN A 2 52.00 -40.38 21.25
N SER A 3 51.41 -40.29 22.45
CA SER A 3 51.55 -41.12 23.66
C SER A 3 50.32 -41.12 24.58
N GLU A 4 50.26 -42.08 25.50
CA GLU A 4 49.32 -42.11 26.66
C GLU A 4 49.75 -41.13 27.78
N HIS A 5 48.87 -40.92 28.77
CA HIS A 5 49.09 -40.72 30.24
C HIS A 5 47.76 -40.19 30.86
N SER A 6 47.31 -40.41 32.11
CA SER A 6 47.35 -41.55 33.09
C SER A 6 47.05 -40.99 34.50
N VAL A 7 46.35 -41.73 35.40
CA VAL A 7 46.36 -41.56 36.90
C VAL A 7 45.71 -40.25 37.42
N ASP A 8 45.00 -40.09 38.56
CA ASP A 8 44.37 -40.90 39.65
C ASP A 8 43.46 -39.90 40.46
N ASP A 9 42.60 -40.18 41.46
CA ASP A 9 41.87 -41.34 42.06
C ASP A 9 40.98 -40.79 43.24
N ARG A 10 40.10 -41.62 43.86
CA ARG A 10 39.38 -41.40 45.16
C ARG A 10 38.25 -40.33 45.27
N ASP A 11 37.31 -40.38 46.22
CA ASP A 11 37.09 -41.22 47.43
C ASP A 11 35.57 -41.53 47.67
N ALA A 12 35.19 -42.29 48.72
CA ALA A 12 33.85 -42.92 48.87
C ALA A 12 33.02 -42.59 50.15
N ASP A 13 31.73 -43.01 50.14
CA ASP A 13 30.73 -43.20 51.22
C ASP A 13 30.21 -42.00 52.06
N GLY A 14 28.91 -41.99 52.43
CA GLY A 14 28.27 -40.87 53.14
C GLY A 14 26.81 -41.04 53.63
N GLN A 15 25.80 -40.83 52.75
CA GLN A 15 24.32 -40.84 53.01
C GLN A 15 23.78 -39.77 54.02
N PRO A 16 22.44 -39.55 54.13
CA PRO A 16 21.31 -39.54 53.16
C PRO A 16 20.68 -38.09 53.13
N PRO A 17 19.37 -37.79 52.84
CA PRO A 17 18.24 -38.53 52.25
C PRO A 17 17.51 -37.75 51.11
N ASP A 18 16.23 -38.09 50.87
CA ASP A 18 15.06 -37.40 50.27
C ASP A 18 15.19 -35.92 49.82
N ASP A 19 14.61 -35.50 48.67
CA ASP A 19 13.19 -35.70 48.34
C ASP A 19 12.86 -35.90 46.83
N SER A 20 11.59 -36.20 46.54
CA SER A 20 11.00 -36.77 45.30
C SER A 20 11.29 -36.10 43.94
N CYS A 21 11.48 -36.92 42.88
CA CYS A 21 10.65 -36.88 41.66
C CYS A 21 10.85 -38.14 40.78
N ASP A 22 9.77 -38.80 40.35
CA ASP A 22 9.84 -40.05 39.58
C ASP A 22 10.13 -39.85 38.08
N LEU A 23 11.15 -40.54 37.57
CA LEU A 23 11.33 -40.81 36.13
C LEU A 23 11.25 -42.32 35.89
N ILE A 24 10.21 -42.75 35.16
CA ILE A 24 9.98 -44.17 34.84
C ILE A 24 11.12 -44.70 33.97
N ALA A 25 11.89 -45.66 34.50
CA ALA A 25 12.97 -46.30 33.77
C ALA A 25 12.43 -47.18 32.64
N ALA A 26 12.94 -46.98 31.42
CA ALA A 26 12.58 -47.80 30.26
C ALA A 26 13.20 -49.22 30.35
N PRO A 27 12.43 -50.30 30.12
CA PRO A 27 12.96 -51.67 30.11
C PRO A 27 14.09 -51.89 29.08
N SER A 28 15.04 -52.76 29.45
CA SER A 28 16.35 -52.89 28.80
C SER A 28 16.31 -53.51 27.39
N TRP A 29 16.86 -52.80 26.41
CA TRP A 29 17.06 -53.27 25.02
C TRP A 29 18.34 -54.10 24.80
N TYR A 30 18.98 -54.63 25.85
CA TYR A 30 20.27 -55.32 25.77
C TYR A 30 20.19 -56.81 26.14
N GLY A 31 20.05 -57.65 25.10
CA GLY A 31 20.71 -58.95 25.01
C GLY A 31 20.16 -60.13 25.83
N GLU A 32 19.17 -60.83 25.28
CA GLU A 32 19.07 -62.30 25.41
C GLU A 32 18.89 -62.92 24.01
N GLU A 33 19.43 -64.12 23.79
CA GLU A 33 19.33 -64.82 22.50
C GLU A 33 17.99 -65.55 22.37
N ILE A 34 17.25 -65.28 21.29
CA ILE A 34 15.94 -65.92 21.04
C ILE A 34 16.15 -67.37 20.59
N HIS A 35 15.71 -68.32 21.42
CA HIS A 35 15.78 -69.75 21.13
C HIS A 35 15.06 -70.13 19.81
N PRO A 36 15.69 -70.84 18.86
CA PRO A 36 15.13 -71.07 17.51
C PRO A 36 13.81 -71.87 17.47
N SER A 37 13.47 -72.60 18.54
CA SER A 37 12.33 -73.52 18.60
C SER A 37 10.95 -72.85 18.60
N SER A 38 10.84 -71.56 18.92
CA SER A 38 9.55 -70.86 19.06
C SER A 38 8.95 -70.37 17.73
N ILE A 39 9.69 -70.48 16.62
CA ILE A 39 9.33 -69.87 15.32
C ILE A 39 8.40 -70.79 14.49
N GLY A 40 8.41 -72.10 14.74
CA GLY A 40 7.85 -73.16 13.88
C GLY A 40 6.32 -73.31 13.84
N ARG A 41 5.53 -72.25 14.10
CA ARG A 41 4.06 -72.26 13.93
C ARG A 41 3.42 -70.96 13.44
N PHE A 42 4.16 -69.84 13.39
CA PHE A 42 3.61 -68.56 12.90
C PHE A 42 4.07 -68.21 11.47
N ARG A 43 5.03 -68.98 10.92
CA ARG A 43 5.62 -68.73 9.61
C ARG A 43 4.77 -69.27 8.45
N ASP A 44 3.91 -70.25 8.73
CA ASP A 44 3.02 -70.90 7.77
C ASP A 44 1.63 -70.19 7.67
N CYS A 45 1.50 -69.01 8.29
CA CYS A 45 0.26 -68.22 8.36
C CYS A 45 0.44 -66.78 7.86
N LEU A 46 1.43 -66.55 6.96
CA LEU A 46 1.78 -65.24 6.41
C LEU A 46 1.42 -65.06 4.92
N ASP A 47 0.70 -66.03 4.34
CA ASP A 47 -0.11 -65.80 3.14
C ASP A 47 -1.40 -65.00 3.49
N ASP A 48 -2.26 -64.72 2.50
CA ASP A 48 -3.35 -63.75 2.59
C ASP A 48 -4.21 -63.85 3.87
N GLY A 49 -4.24 -62.75 4.64
CA GLY A 49 -5.05 -62.62 5.87
C GLY A 49 -4.27 -62.45 7.18
N TRP A 50 -2.93 -62.31 7.16
CA TRP A 50 -2.11 -62.14 8.37
C TRP A 50 -2.62 -61.05 9.35
N SER A 51 -3.23 -59.98 8.85
CA SER A 51 -3.75 -58.88 9.69
C SER A 51 -4.96 -59.28 10.53
N GLU A 52 -5.82 -60.14 10.00
CA GLU A 52 -7.05 -60.54 10.66
C GLU A 52 -6.74 -61.54 11.80
N HIS A 53 -5.69 -62.34 11.64
CA HIS A 53 -5.15 -63.24 12.67
C HIS A 53 -4.56 -62.50 13.89
N LEU A 54 -4.30 -61.19 13.79
CA LEU A 54 -3.85 -60.36 14.92
C LEU A 54 -5.01 -59.84 15.77
N ILE A 55 -6.24 -59.86 15.26
CA ILE A 55 -7.44 -59.40 15.98
C ILE A 55 -7.76 -60.42 17.10
N GLY A 56 -8.15 -59.91 18.27
CA GLY A 56 -8.37 -60.71 19.48
C GLY A 56 -7.11 -61.30 20.10
N ASN A 57 -5.93 -60.98 19.57
CA ASN A 57 -4.64 -61.50 20.03
C ASN A 57 -3.78 -60.40 20.65
N ARG A 58 -2.78 -60.82 21.45
CA ARG A 58 -1.77 -59.92 22.01
C ARG A 58 -0.55 -59.84 21.10
N LEU A 59 -0.04 -58.62 20.91
CA LEU A 59 1.23 -58.32 20.26
C LEU A 59 2.08 -57.52 21.26
N GLY A 60 3.20 -58.09 21.70
CA GLY A 60 3.91 -57.63 22.89
C GLY A 60 2.96 -57.61 24.10
N GLN A 61 2.87 -56.45 24.77
CA GLN A 61 1.99 -56.26 25.92
C GLN A 61 0.58 -55.69 25.58
N PHE A 62 0.25 -55.54 24.30
CA PHE A 62 -1.00 -54.91 23.84
C PHE A 62 -1.98 -55.91 23.24
N GLU A 63 -3.24 -55.85 23.65
CA GLU A 63 -4.32 -56.70 23.12
C GLU A 63 -5.04 -55.95 21.99
N LEU A 64 -5.09 -56.52 20.79
CA LEU A 64 -5.58 -55.85 19.59
C LEU A 64 -7.06 -56.17 19.35
N ALA A 65 -7.92 -55.15 19.35
CA ALA A 65 -9.37 -55.29 19.39
C ALA A 65 -10.03 -55.22 18.00
N GLU A 66 -9.62 -54.26 17.17
CA GLU A 66 -10.18 -54.03 15.83
C GLU A 66 -9.19 -53.30 14.92
N LYS A 67 -9.38 -53.42 13.61
CA LYS A 67 -8.57 -52.79 12.56
C LYS A 67 -9.15 -51.41 12.22
N ILE A 68 -8.39 -50.35 12.50
CA ILE A 68 -8.82 -48.94 12.34
C ILE A 68 -8.18 -48.21 11.15
N GLY A 69 -7.17 -48.80 10.51
CA GLY A 69 -6.58 -48.26 9.29
C GLY A 69 -5.66 -49.25 8.58
N GLU A 70 -5.47 -49.07 7.28
CA GLU A 70 -4.52 -49.85 6.47
C GLU A 70 -3.87 -48.96 5.42
N GLY A 71 -2.57 -49.14 5.18
CA GLY A 71 -1.82 -48.38 4.18
C GLY A 71 -0.64 -49.18 3.62
N ALA A 72 0.14 -48.56 2.72
CA ALA A 72 1.23 -49.24 2.01
C ALA A 72 2.26 -49.91 2.96
N MET A 73 2.50 -49.32 4.14
CA MET A 73 3.49 -49.81 5.10
C MET A 73 3.02 -50.85 6.11
N GLY A 74 1.71 -50.93 6.38
CA GLY A 74 1.23 -51.63 7.57
C GLY A 74 -0.25 -51.45 7.84
N VAL A 75 -0.69 -52.03 8.95
CA VAL A 75 -2.07 -52.02 9.43
C VAL A 75 -2.08 -51.39 10.83
N VAL A 76 -3.05 -50.51 11.07
CA VAL A 76 -3.26 -49.86 12.37
C VAL A 76 -4.46 -50.50 13.05
N PHE A 77 -4.25 -50.98 14.27
CA PHE A 77 -5.26 -51.59 15.11
C PHE A 77 -5.56 -50.68 16.31
N ARG A 78 -6.81 -50.66 16.77
CA ARG A 78 -7.14 -50.23 18.13
C ARG A 78 -6.71 -51.33 19.08
N GLY A 79 -5.97 -50.99 20.12
CA GLY A 79 -5.50 -51.92 21.12
C GLY A 79 -5.67 -51.41 22.55
N THR A 80 -5.50 -52.31 23.51
CA THR A 80 -5.54 -52.02 24.94
C THR A 80 -4.20 -52.38 25.57
N GLY A 81 -3.55 -51.43 26.23
CA GLY A 81 -2.29 -51.64 26.97
C GLY A 81 -2.50 -52.19 28.39
N PRO A 82 -1.40 -52.49 29.12
CA PRO A 82 -1.46 -53.13 30.44
C PRO A 82 -2.38 -52.44 31.45
N SER A 83 -2.31 -51.10 31.50
CA SER A 83 -3.10 -50.24 32.41
C SER A 83 -4.55 -50.02 31.95
N ARG A 84 -5.06 -50.83 31.02
CA ARG A 84 -6.35 -50.66 30.30
C ARG A 84 -6.46 -49.35 29.49
N THR A 85 -5.34 -48.70 29.21
CA THR A 85 -5.29 -47.52 28.34
C THR A 85 -5.52 -47.93 26.88
N GLU A 86 -6.42 -47.22 26.19
CA GLU A 86 -6.60 -47.40 24.75
C GLU A 86 -5.44 -46.79 23.96
N VAL A 87 -5.00 -47.49 22.92
CA VAL A 87 -3.87 -47.11 22.06
C VAL A 87 -4.15 -47.46 20.60
N ALA A 88 -3.46 -46.79 19.67
CA ALA A 88 -3.36 -47.24 18.29
C ALA A 88 -2.03 -47.99 18.10
N VAL A 89 -2.08 -49.19 17.52
CA VAL A 89 -0.92 -50.07 17.29
C VAL A 89 -0.73 -50.23 15.78
N LYS A 90 0.28 -49.56 15.24
CA LYS A 90 0.65 -49.60 13.82
C LYS A 90 1.70 -50.69 13.58
N VAL A 91 1.27 -51.80 13.01
CA VAL A 91 2.10 -52.98 12.71
C VAL A 91 2.62 -52.91 11.27
N LEU A 92 3.95 -52.98 11.07
CA LEU A 92 4.56 -53.05 9.74
C LEU A 92 4.21 -54.37 9.04
N ARG A 93 4.03 -54.30 7.71
CA ARG A 93 3.86 -55.53 6.89
C ARG A 93 5.10 -56.43 6.96
N PRO A 94 4.95 -57.77 7.03
CA PRO A 94 6.07 -58.72 7.08
C PRO A 94 7.13 -58.51 5.98
N GLU A 95 6.72 -58.20 4.75
CA GLU A 95 7.62 -58.03 3.59
C GLU A 95 8.48 -56.74 3.66
N LEU A 96 8.14 -55.84 4.59
CA LEU A 96 8.93 -54.63 4.90
C LEU A 96 9.76 -54.83 6.17
N ALA A 97 9.25 -55.62 7.13
CA ALA A 97 9.99 -56.02 8.32
C ALA A 97 11.24 -56.87 7.99
N SER A 98 11.27 -57.55 6.84
CA SER A 98 12.45 -58.29 6.36
C SER A 98 13.59 -57.41 5.80
N ARG A 99 13.36 -56.10 5.57
CA ARG A 99 14.31 -55.20 4.87
C ARG A 99 15.11 -54.34 5.88
N PRO A 100 16.41 -54.61 6.14
CA PRO A 100 17.16 -53.95 7.22
C PRO A 100 17.18 -52.41 7.12
N ASN A 101 17.33 -51.88 5.89
CA ASN A 101 17.36 -50.45 5.62
C ASN A 101 16.04 -49.73 5.99
N VAL A 102 14.90 -50.42 5.91
CA VAL A 102 13.58 -49.90 6.33
C VAL A 102 13.48 -49.92 7.84
N VAL A 103 13.92 -51.02 8.48
CA VAL A 103 13.88 -51.23 9.93
C VAL A 103 14.75 -50.23 10.70
N GLU A 104 15.96 -49.96 10.21
CA GLU A 104 16.86 -48.99 10.85
C GLU A 104 16.31 -47.55 10.76
N ARG A 105 15.69 -47.18 9.63
CA ARG A 105 15.05 -45.88 9.44
C ARG A 105 13.78 -45.74 10.28
N PHE A 106 12.95 -46.77 10.33
CA PHE A 106 11.79 -46.85 11.24
C PHE A 106 12.19 -46.67 12.71
N ARG A 107 13.26 -47.34 13.16
CA ARG A 107 13.84 -47.14 14.50
C ARG A 107 14.45 -45.75 14.73
N LYS A 108 14.97 -45.08 13.69
CA LYS A 108 15.52 -43.70 13.77
C LYS A 108 14.41 -42.65 13.83
N GLU A 109 13.42 -42.72 12.94
CA GLU A 109 12.31 -41.77 12.88
C GLU A 109 11.46 -41.85 14.15
N ALA A 110 11.05 -43.04 14.58
CA ALA A 110 10.27 -43.20 15.82
C ALA A 110 11.05 -42.74 17.09
N LYS A 111 12.39 -42.77 17.09
CA LYS A 111 13.24 -42.20 18.16
C LYS A 111 13.35 -40.67 18.13
N LEU A 112 13.07 -40.01 17.00
CA LEU A 112 12.91 -38.56 16.94
C LEU A 112 11.53 -38.17 17.50
N LEU A 113 10.49 -38.91 17.09
CA LEU A 113 9.11 -38.65 17.52
C LEU A 113 8.86 -38.89 19.01
N ALA A 114 9.51 -39.89 19.60
CA ALA A 114 9.45 -40.14 21.05
C ALA A 114 10.11 -39.04 21.91
N LYS A 115 10.68 -37.99 21.30
CA LYS A 115 11.19 -36.78 21.99
C LYS A 115 10.28 -35.56 21.86
N LEU A 116 9.22 -35.65 21.07
CA LEU A 116 8.28 -34.55 20.85
C LEU A 116 7.14 -34.66 21.86
N ASP A 117 7.11 -33.73 22.80
CA ASP A 117 5.97 -33.52 23.69
C ASP A 117 5.21 -32.28 23.22
N SER A 118 4.13 -32.51 22.46
CA SER A 118 3.23 -31.48 21.94
C SER A 118 1.82 -32.06 21.87
N PRO A 119 0.79 -31.37 22.38
CA PRO A 119 -0.58 -31.87 22.36
C PRO A 119 -1.14 -32.03 20.94
N ALA A 120 -0.51 -31.41 19.93
CA ALA A 120 -0.98 -31.37 18.55
C ALA A 120 -0.23 -32.32 17.59
N ILE A 121 0.60 -33.22 18.13
CA ILE A 121 1.25 -34.32 17.40
C ILE A 121 0.87 -35.64 18.09
N THR A 122 0.61 -36.71 17.34
CA THR A 122 0.25 -38.00 17.96
C THR A 122 1.41 -38.59 18.77
N ARG A 123 1.28 -38.59 20.09
CA ARG A 123 2.34 -39.07 21.01
C ARG A 123 2.62 -40.55 20.83
N ILE A 124 3.89 -40.92 20.64
CA ILE A 124 4.35 -42.32 20.69
C ILE A 124 4.40 -42.80 22.15
N VAL A 125 3.88 -44.01 22.37
CA VAL A 125 3.86 -44.72 23.66
C VAL A 125 4.97 -45.77 23.72
N GLU A 126 5.13 -46.57 22.66
CA GLU A 126 6.13 -47.66 22.59
C GLU A 126 6.55 -47.94 21.14
N ILE A 127 7.74 -48.53 20.96
CA ILE A 127 8.22 -49.11 19.71
C ILE A 127 8.69 -50.53 20.03
N GLY A 128 8.09 -51.55 19.41
CA GLY A 128 8.32 -52.95 19.80
C GLY A 128 8.45 -53.93 18.63
N GLU A 129 8.81 -55.16 18.98
CA GLU A 129 9.06 -56.26 18.06
C GLU A 129 8.66 -57.58 18.75
N ASP A 130 7.65 -58.27 18.22
CA ASP A 130 7.12 -59.55 18.73
C ASP A 130 6.81 -60.47 17.55
N ARG A 131 7.16 -61.76 17.66
CA ARG A 131 6.98 -62.79 16.62
C ARG A 131 7.51 -62.39 15.22
N GLY A 132 8.50 -61.49 15.17
CA GLY A 132 9.09 -60.94 13.95
C GLY A 132 8.30 -59.78 13.31
N LEU A 133 7.12 -59.44 13.85
CA LEU A 133 6.37 -58.25 13.50
C LEU A 133 6.88 -57.06 14.30
N ARG A 134 7.02 -55.89 13.66
CA ARG A 134 7.43 -54.64 14.31
C ARG A 134 6.26 -53.67 14.36
N TYR A 135 6.11 -53.01 15.50
CA TYR A 135 4.97 -52.14 15.76
C TYR A 135 5.40 -50.84 16.44
N ILE A 136 4.64 -49.77 16.17
CA ILE A 136 4.63 -48.53 16.95
C ILE A 136 3.29 -48.47 17.67
N VAL A 137 3.33 -48.20 18.97
CA VAL A 137 2.16 -47.87 19.78
C VAL A 137 2.13 -46.36 19.94
N MET A 138 0.99 -45.75 19.64
CA MET A 138 0.73 -44.32 19.78
C MET A 138 -0.59 -44.09 20.52
N GLU A 139 -0.85 -42.86 20.96
CA GLU A 139 -2.14 -42.50 21.54
C GLU A 139 -3.30 -42.76 20.56
N LEU A 140 -4.45 -43.21 21.08
CA LEU A 140 -5.66 -43.34 20.28
C LEU A 140 -6.40 -42.01 20.26
N VAL A 141 -6.26 -41.23 19.18
CA VAL A 141 -7.10 -40.06 18.96
C VAL A 141 -8.54 -40.52 18.73
N ARG A 142 -9.45 -40.11 19.62
CA ARG A 142 -10.88 -40.48 19.55
C ARG A 142 -11.58 -39.56 18.57
N GLY A 143 -11.46 -39.86 17.28
CA GLY A 143 -11.95 -38.97 16.22
C GLY A 143 -11.90 -39.61 14.83
N ILE A 144 -11.82 -38.78 13.78
CA ILE A 144 -11.67 -39.22 12.38
C ILE A 144 -10.53 -38.46 11.69
N SER A 145 -10.05 -38.97 10.55
CA SER A 145 -9.13 -38.21 9.70
C SER A 145 -9.87 -37.15 8.88
N LEU A 146 -9.18 -36.06 8.54
CA LEU A 146 -9.66 -35.02 7.65
C LEU A 146 -10.11 -35.60 6.29
N ARG A 147 -9.41 -36.63 5.77
CA ARG A 147 -9.83 -37.35 4.56
C ARG A 147 -11.19 -38.03 4.71
N GLU A 148 -11.44 -38.65 5.86
CA GLU A 148 -12.73 -39.30 6.13
C GLU A 148 -13.85 -38.29 6.31
N HIS A 149 -13.55 -37.09 6.84
CA HIS A 149 -14.50 -35.98 6.87
C HIS A 149 -14.87 -35.51 5.45
N ILE A 150 -13.87 -35.17 4.61
CA ILE A 150 -14.08 -34.71 3.23
C ILE A 150 -14.85 -35.77 2.42
N ARG A 151 -14.54 -37.06 2.61
CA ARG A 151 -15.23 -38.18 1.96
C ARG A 151 -16.71 -38.32 2.36
N ARG A 152 -17.09 -37.91 3.57
CA ARG A 152 -18.48 -38.00 4.07
C ARG A 152 -19.31 -36.75 3.77
N HIS A 153 -18.71 -35.56 3.90
CA HIS A 153 -19.45 -34.29 3.92
C HIS A 153 -19.11 -33.36 2.74
N GLY A 154 -18.06 -33.66 1.97
CA GLY A 154 -17.62 -32.86 0.82
C GLY A 154 -16.57 -31.79 1.19
N PRO A 155 -16.41 -30.74 0.35
CA PRO A 155 -15.50 -29.64 0.66
C PRO A 155 -15.94 -28.84 1.89
N LEU A 156 -14.96 -28.25 2.56
CA LEU A 156 -15.13 -27.39 3.73
C LEU A 156 -15.29 -25.92 3.32
N ASP A 157 -16.00 -25.16 4.16
CA ASP A 157 -16.03 -23.70 4.10
C ASP A 157 -14.62 -23.09 4.24
N GLU A 158 -14.37 -21.97 3.55
CA GLU A 158 -13.09 -21.26 3.56
C GLU A 158 -12.58 -20.95 4.98
N ARG A 159 -13.46 -20.47 5.86
CA ARG A 159 -13.07 -20.06 7.22
C ARG A 159 -12.74 -21.28 8.08
N ILE A 160 -13.41 -22.41 7.88
CA ILE A 160 -13.09 -23.67 8.55
C ILE A 160 -11.75 -24.23 8.04
N ALA A 161 -11.56 -24.28 6.72
CA ALA A 161 -10.35 -24.76 6.06
C ALA A 161 -9.11 -23.94 6.46
N LEU A 162 -9.23 -22.61 6.51
CA LEU A 162 -8.17 -21.72 6.99
C LEU A 162 -7.80 -21.98 8.45
N GLN A 163 -8.78 -22.19 9.35
CA GLN A 163 -8.48 -22.48 10.75
C GLN A 163 -7.80 -23.84 10.96
N ILE A 164 -8.21 -24.87 10.22
CA ILE A 164 -7.53 -26.17 10.24
C ILE A 164 -6.08 -26.02 9.76
N VAL A 165 -5.85 -25.28 8.68
CA VAL A 165 -4.50 -25.02 8.17
C VAL A 165 -3.66 -24.14 9.10
N ARG A 166 -4.27 -23.20 9.82
CA ARG A 166 -3.61 -22.40 10.86
C ARG A 166 -3.01 -23.30 11.95
N GLU A 167 -3.79 -24.25 12.46
CA GLU A 167 -3.30 -25.25 13.42
C GLU A 167 -2.21 -26.16 12.80
N ILE A 168 -2.42 -26.71 11.60
CA ILE A 168 -1.42 -27.56 10.92
C ILE A 168 -0.08 -26.81 10.73
N ALA A 169 -0.12 -25.52 10.37
CA ALA A 169 1.08 -24.71 10.17
C ALA A 169 1.79 -24.40 11.51
N ALA A 170 1.06 -24.11 12.59
CA ALA A 170 1.64 -23.97 13.92
C ALA A 170 2.31 -25.27 14.40
N ASN A 171 1.66 -26.42 14.16
CA ASN A 171 2.20 -27.74 14.53
C ASN A 171 3.47 -28.09 13.74
N LEU A 172 3.53 -27.70 12.46
CA LEU A 172 4.72 -27.87 11.63
C LEU A 172 5.85 -26.89 12.01
N ASP A 173 5.54 -25.70 12.52
CA ASP A 173 6.57 -24.77 13.01
C ASP A 173 7.35 -25.37 14.20
N VAL A 174 6.66 -25.99 15.17
CA VAL A 174 7.30 -26.72 16.29
C VAL A 174 8.26 -27.82 15.79
N LEU A 175 7.91 -28.50 14.70
CA LEU A 175 8.77 -29.50 14.04
C LEU A 175 9.96 -28.86 13.34
N HIS A 176 9.73 -27.80 12.57
CA HIS A 176 10.76 -27.10 11.81
C HIS A 176 11.80 -26.42 12.73
N GLN A 177 11.37 -25.86 13.86
CA GLN A 177 12.25 -25.35 14.93
C GLN A 177 13.09 -26.45 15.59
N SER A 178 12.63 -27.70 15.52
CA SER A 178 13.33 -28.90 15.99
C SER A 178 14.19 -29.58 14.90
N GLU A 179 14.39 -28.92 13.75
CA GLU A 179 15.05 -29.44 12.53
C GLU A 179 14.39 -30.70 11.91
N ILE A 180 13.12 -30.98 12.25
CA ILE A 180 12.34 -32.12 11.75
C ILE A 180 11.41 -31.66 10.62
N ILE A 181 11.36 -32.44 9.52
CA ILE A 181 10.48 -32.21 8.36
C ILE A 181 9.57 -33.44 8.24
N HIS A 182 8.25 -33.24 8.18
CA HIS A 182 7.23 -34.30 8.23
C HIS A 182 7.21 -35.18 6.98
N ARG A 183 7.36 -34.56 5.80
CA ARG A 183 7.52 -35.17 4.46
C ARG A 183 6.32 -35.96 3.92
N ASP A 184 5.24 -36.10 4.69
CA ASP A 184 4.02 -36.83 4.31
C ASP A 184 2.74 -36.17 4.89
N ILE A 185 2.59 -34.85 4.74
CA ILE A 185 1.36 -34.15 5.12
C ILE A 185 0.29 -34.38 4.04
N LYS A 186 -0.89 -34.85 4.46
CA LYS A 186 -2.06 -35.14 3.61
C LYS A 186 -3.31 -35.34 4.49
N PRO A 187 -4.54 -35.20 3.95
CA PRO A 187 -5.77 -35.34 4.73
C PRO A 187 -5.93 -36.65 5.53
N SER A 188 -5.28 -37.77 5.16
CA SER A 188 -5.34 -39.01 5.96
C SER A 188 -4.50 -38.97 7.23
N ASN A 189 -3.53 -38.07 7.30
CA ASN A 189 -2.53 -37.95 8.38
C ASN A 189 -2.84 -36.77 9.31
N ILE A 190 -3.96 -36.07 9.08
CA ILE A 190 -4.51 -35.05 9.96
C ILE A 190 -5.73 -35.66 10.65
N LEU A 191 -5.68 -35.75 11.98
CA LEU A 191 -6.75 -36.31 12.81
C LEU A 191 -7.49 -35.18 13.53
N ILE A 192 -8.81 -35.30 13.60
CA ILE A 192 -9.72 -34.34 14.23
C ILE A 192 -10.43 -35.04 15.37
N ASP A 193 -10.29 -34.53 16.60
CA ASP A 193 -10.94 -35.08 17.79
C ASP A 193 -12.48 -34.99 17.72
N ALA A 194 -13.18 -36.00 18.25
CA ALA A 194 -14.64 -36.13 18.17
C ALA A 194 -15.39 -34.92 18.73
N ASP A 195 -14.94 -34.33 19.83
CA ASP A 195 -15.60 -33.15 20.43
C ASP A 195 -15.42 -31.89 19.56
N SER A 196 -14.50 -31.95 18.58
CA SER A 196 -14.25 -30.87 17.60
C SER A 196 -14.84 -31.12 16.21
N ILE A 197 -15.29 -32.33 15.87
CA ILE A 197 -15.93 -32.63 14.57
C ILE A 197 -17.17 -31.73 14.36
N GLN A 198 -17.96 -31.52 15.42
CA GLN A 198 -19.15 -30.66 15.40
C GLN A 198 -18.87 -29.19 15.03
N ASN A 199 -17.62 -28.72 15.12
CA ASN A 199 -17.23 -27.37 14.70
C ASN A 199 -17.02 -27.25 13.19
N LEU A 200 -16.93 -28.37 12.45
CA LEU A 200 -16.69 -28.39 11.01
C LEU A 200 -17.96 -28.05 10.21
N ASP A 201 -19.12 -28.49 10.71
CA ASP A 201 -20.44 -28.21 10.13
C ASP A 201 -21.02 -26.85 10.57
N ALA A 202 -20.29 -26.09 11.41
CA ALA A 202 -20.79 -24.95 12.20
C ALA A 202 -20.97 -23.64 11.39
N THR A 203 -21.54 -23.74 10.19
CA THR A 203 -21.90 -22.60 9.32
C THR A 203 -23.00 -21.67 9.87
N ALA A 204 -23.66 -22.05 10.98
CA ALA A 204 -24.82 -21.33 11.52
C ALA A 204 -24.90 -21.20 13.06
N ASP A 205 -23.94 -21.75 13.83
CA ASP A 205 -24.03 -21.70 15.31
C ASP A 205 -23.23 -20.52 15.89
N ALA A 206 -23.94 -19.61 16.58
CA ALA A 206 -23.39 -18.40 17.19
C ALA A 206 -22.40 -18.66 18.36
N ARG A 207 -22.11 -19.93 18.68
CA ARG A 207 -21.19 -20.34 19.75
C ARG A 207 -19.77 -20.66 19.26
N TRP A 208 -19.52 -20.78 17.96
CA TRP A 208 -18.16 -21.03 17.48
C TRP A 208 -17.29 -19.76 17.60
N THR A 209 -16.22 -19.85 18.40
CA THR A 209 -15.30 -18.74 18.69
C THR A 209 -14.39 -18.35 17.52
N GLY A 210 -14.38 -19.14 16.44
CA GLY A 210 -13.47 -18.95 15.31
C GLY A 210 -12.10 -19.60 15.48
N GLN A 211 -11.87 -20.38 16.55
CA GLN A 211 -10.63 -21.12 16.81
C GLN A 211 -10.97 -22.55 17.25
N PHE A 212 -10.04 -23.49 17.03
CA PHE A 212 -10.11 -24.82 17.63
C PHE A 212 -9.46 -24.82 19.03
N PRO A 213 -9.89 -25.68 19.96
CA PRO A 213 -9.16 -25.87 21.21
C PRO A 213 -7.83 -26.61 20.97
N GLU A 214 -6.86 -26.38 21.85
CA GLU A 214 -5.52 -26.96 21.75
C GLU A 214 -5.58 -28.50 21.69
N GLY A 215 -4.87 -29.10 20.72
CA GLY A 215 -4.85 -30.55 20.51
C GLY A 215 -6.07 -31.13 19.75
N ALA A 216 -7.04 -30.31 19.34
CA ALA A 216 -8.19 -30.77 18.53
C ALA A 216 -7.81 -31.25 17.12
N ILE A 217 -6.77 -30.64 16.53
CA ILE A 217 -6.19 -31.01 15.24
C ILE A 217 -4.80 -31.60 15.52
N LYS A 218 -4.64 -32.91 15.32
CA LYS A 218 -3.38 -33.64 15.55
C LYS A 218 -2.76 -34.09 14.24
N ILE A 219 -1.46 -33.86 14.09
CA ILE A 219 -0.66 -34.45 12.99
C ILE A 219 -0.21 -35.85 13.40
N SER A 220 -0.37 -36.83 12.52
CA SER A 220 0.04 -38.22 12.67
C SER A 220 0.89 -38.70 11.49
N ASP A 221 1.52 -39.87 11.63
CA ASP A 221 2.17 -40.60 10.53
C ASP A 221 3.17 -39.78 9.68
N PHE A 222 4.35 -39.55 10.28
CA PHE A 222 5.54 -39.08 9.58
C PHE A 222 5.96 -40.05 8.47
N GLY A 223 6.62 -39.53 7.43
CA GLY A 223 6.80 -40.15 6.11
C GLY A 223 7.67 -41.41 5.96
N LEU A 224 7.59 -42.36 6.90
CA LEU A 224 8.22 -43.69 6.89
C LEU A 224 8.09 -44.42 5.53
N ALA A 225 7.01 -44.17 4.78
CA ALA A 225 6.68 -44.85 3.52
C ALA A 225 7.68 -44.56 2.38
N ARG A 226 8.42 -43.45 2.46
CA ARG A 226 9.22 -42.89 1.35
C ARG A 226 10.39 -43.76 0.85
N PHE A 227 10.76 -44.82 1.57
CA PHE A 227 11.97 -45.59 1.30
C PHE A 227 11.75 -47.03 0.81
N VAL A 228 10.50 -47.48 0.71
CA VAL A 228 10.18 -48.76 0.03
C VAL A 228 10.34 -48.63 -1.49
N THR A 229 9.99 -47.45 -2.03
CA THR A 229 9.91 -47.16 -3.48
C THR A 229 11.23 -46.71 -4.11
N GLN A 230 12.29 -46.47 -3.33
CA GLN A 230 13.60 -46.06 -3.86
C GLN A 230 14.50 -47.23 -4.30
N SER A 231 14.10 -48.50 -4.08
CA SER A 231 15.02 -49.64 -4.19
C SER A 231 14.66 -50.72 -5.20
N GLU A 232 13.40 -50.88 -5.63
CA GLU A 232 12.97 -52.03 -6.45
C GLU A 232 11.72 -51.73 -7.31
N SER A 233 11.50 -52.57 -8.32
CA SER A 233 10.36 -52.51 -9.24
C SER A 233 9.03 -52.82 -8.57
N MET A 234 7.95 -52.16 -9.00
CA MET A 234 6.62 -52.30 -8.41
C MET A 234 5.80 -53.40 -9.10
N ASP A 235 5.27 -54.34 -8.31
CA ASP A 235 4.23 -55.27 -8.76
C ASP A 235 2.84 -54.61 -8.79
N VAL A 236 2.02 -55.05 -9.75
CA VAL A 236 0.87 -54.31 -10.27
C VAL A 236 -0.31 -54.18 -9.28
N THR A 237 -0.43 -55.07 -8.29
CA THR A 237 -1.58 -55.14 -7.37
C THR A 237 -1.57 -54.12 -6.23
N ARG A 238 -0.54 -53.26 -6.12
CA ARG A 238 -0.34 -52.34 -4.97
C ARG A 238 -0.41 -50.85 -5.32
N ALA A 239 -0.98 -50.50 -6.47
CA ALA A 239 -0.95 -49.14 -7.04
C ALA A 239 -1.65 -48.06 -6.18
N ASP A 240 -2.90 -48.29 -5.76
CA ASP A 240 -3.77 -47.22 -5.24
C ASP A 240 -3.23 -46.57 -3.94
N ALA A 241 -2.65 -47.36 -3.04
CA ALA A 241 -2.05 -46.85 -1.81
C ALA A 241 -0.77 -46.03 -2.04
N VAL A 242 -0.07 -46.25 -3.17
CA VAL A 242 1.10 -45.47 -3.59
C VAL A 242 0.65 -44.19 -4.29
N ILE A 243 -0.34 -44.28 -5.19
CA ILE A 243 -0.99 -43.13 -5.85
C ILE A 243 -1.51 -42.15 -4.79
N GLY A 244 -2.25 -42.65 -3.79
CA GLY A 244 -2.86 -41.86 -2.73
C GLY A 244 -1.91 -41.13 -1.76
N THR A 245 -0.59 -41.27 -1.94
CA THR A 245 0.43 -40.45 -1.26
C THR A 245 1.15 -39.51 -2.25
N LEU A 246 1.24 -39.89 -3.53
CA LEU A 246 1.88 -39.09 -4.57
C LEU A 246 1.16 -37.76 -4.82
N GLN A 247 -0.17 -37.72 -4.64
CA GLN A 247 -1.07 -36.56 -4.80
C GLN A 247 -0.72 -35.32 -3.96
N TYR A 248 0.17 -35.43 -2.97
CA TYR A 248 0.54 -34.34 -2.06
C TYR A 248 2.06 -34.07 -1.99
N MET A 249 2.90 -34.88 -2.66
CA MET A 249 4.36 -34.75 -2.56
C MET A 249 4.86 -33.46 -3.21
N ALA A 250 5.79 -32.77 -2.55
CA ALA A 250 6.49 -31.65 -3.17
C ALA A 250 7.36 -32.13 -4.36
N PRO A 251 7.51 -31.32 -5.43
CA PRO A 251 8.30 -31.65 -6.63
C PRO A 251 9.70 -32.24 -6.32
N GLU A 252 10.41 -31.63 -5.36
CA GLU A 252 11.75 -32.06 -4.93
C GLU A 252 11.76 -33.42 -4.24
N GLN A 253 10.64 -33.93 -3.73
CA GLN A 253 10.55 -35.28 -3.15
C GLN A 253 10.57 -36.40 -4.20
N LEU A 254 10.30 -36.04 -5.47
CA LEU A 254 10.23 -36.94 -6.63
C LEU A 254 11.56 -37.03 -7.39
N LEU A 255 12.42 -36.04 -7.22
CA LEU A 255 13.75 -36.00 -7.82
C LEU A 255 14.73 -36.89 -7.05
N ARG A 256 15.78 -37.34 -7.74
CA ARG A 256 16.96 -37.95 -7.10
C ARG A 256 17.94 -36.86 -6.69
N ASP A 257 18.64 -37.10 -5.59
CA ASP A 257 19.76 -36.28 -5.09
C ASP A 257 19.40 -34.79 -4.81
N SER A 258 18.13 -34.54 -4.49
CA SER A 258 17.59 -33.25 -4.04
C SER A 258 17.73 -33.06 -2.52
N GLU A 259 18.15 -31.87 -2.10
CA GLU A 259 17.98 -31.44 -0.70
C GLU A 259 16.50 -31.10 -0.44
N ILE A 260 15.96 -31.64 0.64
CA ILE A 260 14.53 -31.49 1.00
C ILE A 260 14.44 -30.61 2.25
N SER A 261 13.82 -29.45 2.10
CA SER A 261 13.66 -28.44 3.15
C SER A 261 12.23 -28.40 3.71
N THR A 262 12.04 -27.59 4.74
CA THR A 262 10.76 -27.21 5.36
C THR A 262 9.70 -26.74 4.36
N ALA A 263 10.11 -26.16 3.23
CA ALA A 263 9.22 -25.76 2.13
C ALA A 263 8.55 -26.93 1.40
N ALA A 264 8.99 -28.19 1.61
CA ALA A 264 8.32 -29.37 1.11
C ALA A 264 7.00 -29.62 1.87
N ASP A 265 7.00 -29.48 3.19
CA ASP A 265 5.78 -29.62 4.00
C ASP A 265 4.78 -28.49 3.66
N VAL A 266 5.26 -27.27 3.41
CA VAL A 266 4.43 -26.14 2.92
C VAL A 266 3.67 -26.51 1.63
N TYR A 267 4.32 -27.18 0.66
CA TYR A 267 3.64 -27.63 -0.57
C TYR A 267 2.56 -28.68 -0.25
N SER A 268 2.86 -29.63 0.62
CA SER A 268 1.93 -30.67 1.05
C SER A 268 0.74 -30.12 1.84
N VAL A 269 0.93 -29.07 2.65
CA VAL A 269 -0.16 -28.30 3.28
C VAL A 269 -0.97 -27.54 2.22
N GLY A 270 -0.33 -26.92 1.22
CA GLY A 270 -1.01 -26.28 0.09
C GLY A 270 -1.90 -27.25 -0.70
N ALA A 271 -1.42 -28.48 -0.93
CA ALA A 271 -2.20 -29.55 -1.57
C ALA A 271 -3.36 -30.03 -0.69
N THR A 272 -3.15 -30.12 0.62
CA THR A 272 -4.18 -30.44 1.62
C THR A 272 -5.28 -29.36 1.66
N LEU A 273 -4.90 -28.08 1.62
CA LEU A 273 -5.84 -26.94 1.58
C LEU A 273 -6.65 -26.92 0.27
N PHE A 274 -6.00 -27.19 -0.87
CA PHE A 274 -6.69 -27.33 -2.15
C PHE A 274 -7.77 -28.42 -2.12
N GLU A 275 -7.50 -29.58 -1.50
CA GLU A 275 -8.49 -30.65 -1.34
C GLU A 275 -9.60 -30.29 -0.37
N MET A 276 -9.29 -29.65 0.77
CA MET A 276 -10.33 -29.15 1.68
C MET A 276 -11.32 -28.23 0.98
N LEU A 277 -10.85 -27.31 0.14
CA LEU A 277 -11.68 -26.28 -0.49
C LEU A 277 -12.41 -26.78 -1.74
N SER A 278 -11.82 -27.69 -2.52
CA SER A 278 -12.39 -28.17 -3.80
C SER A 278 -12.95 -29.59 -3.78
N GLY A 279 -12.77 -30.33 -2.69
CA GLY A 279 -13.18 -31.73 -2.54
C GLY A 279 -12.29 -32.74 -3.26
N ARG A 280 -11.18 -32.30 -3.87
CA ARG A 280 -10.22 -33.16 -4.60
C ARG A 280 -8.79 -32.59 -4.60
N PRO A 281 -7.74 -33.42 -4.69
CA PRO A 281 -6.36 -32.95 -4.70
C PRO A 281 -6.03 -32.11 -5.95
N PRO A 282 -4.95 -31.28 -5.91
CA PRO A 282 -4.60 -30.36 -6.99
C PRO A 282 -4.15 -31.03 -8.29
N MET A 283 -3.84 -32.32 -8.24
CA MET A 283 -3.38 -33.15 -9.36
C MET A 283 -4.12 -34.50 -9.32
N GLU A 284 -4.70 -34.89 -10.45
CA GLU A 284 -5.54 -36.08 -10.58
C GLU A 284 -5.24 -36.85 -11.87
N ASN A 285 -5.62 -38.13 -11.87
CA ASN A 285 -5.74 -39.02 -13.02
C ASN A 285 -4.47 -39.27 -13.85
N GLY A 286 -3.98 -40.51 -13.80
CA GLY A 286 -2.94 -41.01 -14.68
C GLY A 286 -2.18 -42.19 -14.10
N SER A 287 -1.14 -42.63 -14.81
CA SER A 287 -0.13 -43.53 -14.23
C SER A 287 0.67 -42.81 -13.14
N LEU A 288 1.41 -43.56 -12.31
CA LEU A 288 2.35 -42.99 -11.34
C LEU A 288 3.37 -42.03 -11.98
N PHE A 289 3.79 -42.30 -13.23
CA PHE A 289 4.66 -41.40 -13.99
C PHE A 289 3.95 -40.10 -14.38
N ASN A 290 2.68 -40.16 -14.81
CA ASN A 290 1.92 -38.97 -15.18
C ASN A 290 1.68 -38.07 -13.97
N LEU A 291 1.33 -38.64 -12.81
CA LEU A 291 1.10 -37.86 -11.58
C LEU A 291 2.40 -37.27 -11.04
N ALA A 292 3.53 -37.98 -11.14
CA ALA A 292 4.84 -37.42 -10.83
C ALA A 292 5.23 -36.27 -11.78
N ASP A 293 4.96 -36.41 -13.09
CA ASP A 293 5.17 -35.33 -14.07
C ASP A 293 4.28 -34.11 -13.82
N GLN A 294 3.01 -34.31 -13.47
CA GLN A 294 2.11 -33.23 -13.04
C GLN A 294 2.66 -32.48 -11.81
N HIS A 295 3.18 -33.20 -10.82
CA HIS A 295 3.81 -32.59 -9.65
C HIS A 295 5.11 -31.86 -9.99
N LEU A 296 5.93 -32.34 -10.93
CA LEU A 296 7.15 -31.67 -11.37
C LEU A 296 6.89 -30.44 -12.26
N ASN A 297 6.02 -30.58 -13.26
CA ASN A 297 5.97 -29.70 -14.44
C ASN A 297 4.61 -28.99 -14.65
N SER A 298 3.48 -29.60 -14.28
CA SER A 298 2.16 -28.96 -14.46
C SER A 298 1.86 -27.93 -13.36
N ARG A 299 1.43 -26.72 -13.74
CA ARG A 299 0.86 -25.76 -12.78
C ARG A 299 -0.53 -26.25 -12.33
N PRO A 300 -0.85 -26.21 -11.02
CA PRO A 300 -2.21 -26.44 -10.56
C PRO A 300 -3.18 -25.40 -11.16
N PRO A 301 -4.46 -25.73 -11.36
CA PRO A 301 -5.49 -24.72 -11.60
C PRO A 301 -5.67 -23.81 -10.37
N ARG A 302 -6.07 -22.54 -10.58
CA ARG A 302 -6.56 -21.70 -9.46
C ARG A 302 -7.94 -22.16 -9.01
N LEU A 303 -8.21 -22.07 -7.70
CA LEU A 303 -9.50 -22.46 -7.12
C LEU A 303 -10.65 -21.60 -7.66
N THR A 304 -10.45 -20.29 -7.76
CA THR A 304 -11.43 -19.36 -8.36
C THR A 304 -11.67 -19.62 -9.85
N ALA A 305 -10.63 -20.01 -10.59
CA ALA A 305 -10.74 -20.44 -11.99
C ALA A 305 -11.47 -21.79 -12.16
N MET A 306 -11.67 -22.55 -11.08
CA MET A 306 -12.52 -23.74 -11.02
C MET A 306 -13.93 -23.46 -10.49
N SER A 307 -14.31 -22.19 -10.27
CA SER A 307 -15.57 -21.77 -9.64
C SER A 307 -15.76 -22.33 -8.21
N VAL A 308 -14.66 -22.62 -7.50
CA VAL A 308 -14.71 -22.95 -6.07
C VAL A 308 -15.06 -21.66 -5.30
N PRO A 309 -16.00 -21.68 -4.34
CA PRO A 309 -16.47 -20.47 -3.65
C PRO A 309 -15.49 -20.01 -2.56
N VAL A 310 -14.33 -19.49 -2.99
CA VAL A 310 -13.25 -18.98 -2.14
C VAL A 310 -12.85 -17.56 -2.53
N SER A 311 -12.27 -16.83 -1.58
CA SER A 311 -11.66 -15.53 -1.82
C SER A 311 -10.30 -15.67 -2.52
N GLU A 312 -9.97 -14.70 -3.38
CA GLU A 312 -8.67 -14.74 -4.09
C GLU A 312 -7.44 -14.72 -3.16
N PRO A 313 -7.43 -14.07 -1.98
CA PRO A 313 -6.33 -14.25 -1.01
C PRO A 313 -6.04 -15.71 -0.64
N VAL A 314 -7.06 -16.57 -0.57
CA VAL A 314 -6.90 -18.01 -0.31
C VAL A 314 -6.50 -18.77 -1.57
N SER A 315 -7.06 -18.41 -2.73
CA SER A 315 -6.64 -18.88 -4.06
C SER A 315 -5.13 -18.65 -4.29
N ASP A 316 -4.62 -17.47 -3.92
CA ASP A 316 -3.21 -17.07 -4.04
C ASP A 316 -2.31 -17.70 -2.99
N LEU A 317 -2.77 -17.84 -1.74
CA LEU A 317 -2.09 -18.61 -0.69
C LEU A 317 -1.80 -20.04 -1.17
N VAL A 318 -2.82 -20.70 -1.72
CA VAL A 318 -2.74 -22.07 -2.25
C VAL A 318 -1.83 -22.12 -3.49
N ALA A 319 -1.99 -21.19 -4.44
CA ALA A 319 -1.16 -21.14 -5.64
C ALA A 319 0.33 -20.96 -5.33
N ARG A 320 0.66 -20.09 -4.35
CA ARG A 320 2.04 -19.85 -3.90
C ARG A 320 2.62 -20.98 -3.04
N ALA A 321 1.80 -21.68 -2.26
CA ALA A 321 2.23 -22.90 -1.58
C ALA A 321 2.57 -24.02 -2.58
N LEU A 322 1.81 -24.11 -3.68
CA LEU A 322 1.99 -25.11 -4.75
C LEU A 322 3.00 -24.71 -5.85
N GLU A 323 3.80 -23.66 -5.65
CA GLU A 323 4.87 -23.28 -6.58
C GLU A 323 5.92 -24.39 -6.73
N LYS A 324 6.51 -24.52 -7.93
CA LYS A 324 7.39 -25.66 -8.24
C LYS A 324 8.78 -25.50 -7.66
N SER A 325 9.29 -24.28 -7.62
CA SER A 325 10.54 -23.95 -6.94
C SER A 325 10.28 -23.76 -5.43
N PRO A 326 10.95 -24.50 -4.53
CA PRO A 326 10.85 -24.25 -3.09
C PRO A 326 11.20 -22.80 -2.70
N ALA A 327 12.08 -22.14 -3.47
CA ALA A 327 12.47 -20.75 -3.27
C ALA A 327 11.41 -19.71 -3.69
N HIS A 328 10.28 -20.13 -4.29
CA HIS A 328 9.13 -19.26 -4.58
C HIS A 328 7.95 -19.48 -3.61
N ARG A 329 7.97 -20.57 -2.84
CA ARG A 329 7.00 -20.86 -1.78
C ARG A 329 7.26 -20.00 -0.54
N PHE A 330 6.57 -20.32 0.54
CA PHE A 330 6.97 -19.94 1.88
C PHE A 330 8.15 -20.82 2.31
N PRO A 331 9.20 -20.26 2.95
CA PRO A 331 10.41 -21.03 3.30
C PRO A 331 10.14 -22.13 4.33
N ASP A 332 9.18 -21.91 5.21
CA ASP A 332 8.85 -22.73 6.38
C ASP A 332 7.39 -22.53 6.76
N ALA A 333 6.93 -23.29 7.75
CA ALA A 333 5.55 -23.23 8.23
C ALA A 333 5.23 -21.94 9.01
N ALA A 334 6.19 -21.31 9.68
CA ALA A 334 5.98 -20.03 10.37
C ALA A 334 5.65 -18.90 9.39
N ALA A 335 6.39 -18.82 8.27
CA ALA A 335 6.13 -17.86 7.21
C ALA A 335 4.80 -18.11 6.48
N PHE A 336 4.36 -19.37 6.40
CA PHE A 336 3.04 -19.73 5.86
C PHE A 336 1.91 -19.37 6.83
N LEU A 337 2.06 -19.72 8.11
CA LEU A 337 1.15 -19.36 9.20
C LEU A 337 0.91 -17.86 9.27
N ALA A 338 1.96 -17.04 9.16
CA ALA A 338 1.84 -15.58 9.20
C ALA A 338 0.98 -15.00 8.05
N GLU A 339 0.95 -15.63 6.88
CA GLU A 339 0.10 -15.21 5.76
C GLU A 339 -1.34 -15.77 5.91
N VAL A 340 -1.51 -16.96 6.50
CA VAL A 340 -2.82 -17.50 6.92
C VAL A 340 -3.48 -16.60 7.97
N ASP A 341 -2.74 -16.21 9.01
CA ASP A 341 -3.18 -15.27 10.04
C ASP A 341 -3.50 -13.88 9.44
N ALA A 342 -2.72 -13.41 8.46
CA ALA A 342 -3.02 -12.16 7.76
C ALA A 342 -4.40 -12.22 7.06
N ILE A 343 -4.68 -13.29 6.31
CA ILE A 343 -5.97 -13.52 5.64
C ILE A 343 -7.11 -13.57 6.66
N ILE A 344 -6.97 -14.40 7.71
CA ILE A 344 -7.98 -14.56 8.78
C ILE A 344 -8.33 -13.22 9.44
N ASN A 345 -7.33 -12.34 9.64
CA ASN A 345 -7.50 -11.03 10.25
C ASN A 345 -7.91 -9.92 9.25
N GLY A 346 -8.24 -10.25 8.00
CA GLY A 346 -8.61 -9.26 6.96
C GLY A 346 -7.46 -8.31 6.58
N GLN A 347 -6.22 -8.70 6.85
CA GLN A 347 -5.03 -7.97 6.43
C GLN A 347 -4.75 -8.30 4.96
N PRO A 348 -4.29 -7.34 4.14
CA PRO A 348 -3.98 -7.62 2.75
C PRO A 348 -2.82 -8.61 2.67
N THR A 349 -3.03 -9.73 1.98
CA THR A 349 -1.97 -10.61 1.51
C THR A 349 -0.94 -9.83 0.70
N ARG A 350 0.28 -10.35 0.68
CA ARG A 350 1.44 -9.64 0.15
C ARG A 350 1.30 -9.34 -1.35
N LEU A 351 0.87 -8.11 -1.67
CA LEU A 351 0.88 -7.57 -3.03
C LEU A 351 2.29 -7.76 -3.65
N ASP A 352 2.39 -8.70 -4.58
CA ASP A 352 3.66 -9.03 -5.21
C ASP A 352 4.16 -7.83 -6.04
N SER A 353 5.31 -7.29 -5.65
CA SER A 353 5.94 -6.17 -6.35
C SER A 353 6.35 -6.62 -7.75
N TYR A 354 6.31 -5.74 -8.73
CA TYR A 354 6.91 -5.98 -10.04
C TYR A 354 8.40 -6.30 -9.86
N GLN A 355 8.78 -7.57 -10.02
CA GLN A 355 10.17 -8.03 -9.83
C GLN A 355 11.04 -7.75 -11.07
N GLY A 356 10.44 -7.48 -12.22
CA GLY A 356 11.14 -7.14 -13.47
C GLY A 356 12.28 -8.12 -13.81
N PRO A 357 13.48 -7.62 -14.18
CA PRO A 357 14.61 -8.46 -14.59
C PRO A 357 15.27 -9.23 -13.44
N GLN A 358 14.77 -9.18 -12.20
CA GLN A 358 15.24 -10.05 -11.12
C GLN A 358 14.98 -11.53 -11.43
N LYS A 359 13.84 -11.83 -12.09
CA LYS A 359 13.38 -13.18 -12.49
C LYS A 359 14.44 -14.00 -13.26
N THR A 360 15.46 -13.36 -13.86
CA THR A 360 16.52 -14.02 -14.64
C THR A 360 17.91 -14.01 -14.00
N GLN A 361 18.12 -13.32 -12.88
CA GLN A 361 19.46 -13.11 -12.31
C GLN A 361 19.79 -14.04 -11.13
N ARG A 362 20.62 -15.05 -11.36
CA ARG A 362 21.13 -15.95 -10.31
C ARG A 362 22.16 -15.24 -9.39
N GLY A 363 22.04 -15.48 -8.09
CA GLY A 363 22.99 -15.09 -7.04
C GLY A 363 22.33 -14.99 -5.65
N LYS A 364 23.13 -14.85 -4.59
CA LYS A 364 22.60 -14.70 -3.21
C LYS A 364 22.25 -13.24 -2.91
N THR A 365 20.96 -12.93 -2.94
CA THR A 365 20.38 -11.68 -2.44
C THR A 365 20.69 -11.49 -0.95
N ILE A 366 20.81 -10.23 -0.52
CA ILE A 366 20.87 -9.84 0.90
C ILE A 366 19.62 -9.01 1.21
N VAL A 367 18.92 -9.38 2.28
CA VAL A 367 17.73 -8.69 2.77
C VAL A 367 18.09 -7.95 4.07
N TYR A 368 17.66 -6.70 4.17
CA TYR A 368 17.67 -5.90 5.39
C TYR A 368 16.24 -5.50 5.72
N GLU A 369 15.84 -5.61 6.99
CA GLU A 369 14.49 -5.29 7.42
C GLU A 369 14.51 -4.37 8.65
N ILE A 370 13.67 -3.34 8.63
CA ILE A 370 13.65 -2.25 9.60
C ILE A 370 12.20 -2.16 10.12
N ALA A 371 11.92 -2.85 11.21
CA ALA A 371 10.60 -2.84 11.86
C ALA A 371 10.52 -1.74 12.94
N CYS A 372 9.43 -0.98 12.94
CA CYS A 372 9.10 0.03 13.95
C CYS A 372 7.62 -0.07 14.32
N GLU A 373 7.32 -0.31 15.60
CA GLU A 373 5.99 -0.04 16.15
C GLU A 373 5.88 1.47 16.41
N LEU A 374 4.76 2.08 16.00
CA LEU A 374 4.51 3.53 15.99
C LEU A 374 3.10 3.84 16.51
N GLU A 375 2.91 4.94 17.22
CA GLU A 375 1.63 5.33 17.84
C GLU A 375 0.61 5.93 16.83
N ALA A 376 1.10 6.59 15.77
CA ALA A 376 0.29 7.18 14.72
C ALA A 376 -0.32 6.11 13.79
N SER A 377 -1.53 6.38 13.27
CA SER A 377 -2.19 5.47 12.32
C SER A 377 -1.59 5.58 10.90
N PRO A 378 -1.84 4.62 9.99
CA PRO A 378 -1.26 4.65 8.65
C PRO A 378 -1.66 5.89 7.85
N GLN A 379 -2.87 6.42 8.07
CA GLN A 379 -3.36 7.67 7.45
C GLN A 379 -2.53 8.89 7.88
N ALA A 380 -2.17 8.99 9.16
CA ALA A 380 -1.36 10.09 9.69
C ALA A 380 0.12 9.96 9.30
N LEU A 381 0.63 8.73 9.23
CA LEU A 381 2.01 8.46 8.81
C LEU A 381 2.23 8.66 7.29
N TRP A 382 1.25 8.30 6.46
CA TRP A 382 1.44 8.22 5.00
C TRP A 382 2.00 9.49 4.33
N PRO A 383 1.52 10.72 4.60
CA PRO A 383 2.07 11.94 3.99
C PRO A 383 3.54 12.20 4.35
N HIS A 384 4.04 11.60 5.43
CA HIS A 384 5.43 11.73 5.85
C HIS A 384 6.28 10.53 5.41
N VAL A 385 5.76 9.31 5.54
CA VAL A 385 6.47 8.06 5.22
C VAL A 385 6.61 7.84 3.71
N SER A 386 5.64 8.28 2.91
CA SER A 386 5.73 8.26 1.44
C SER A 386 6.62 9.38 0.86
N ASN A 387 7.08 10.31 1.70
CA ASN A 387 7.94 11.42 1.29
C ASN A 387 9.42 10.99 1.26
N THR A 388 9.73 10.12 0.30
CA THR A 388 11.07 9.57 0.03
C THR A 388 12.11 10.66 -0.19
N GLU A 389 11.74 11.78 -0.82
CA GLU A 389 12.59 12.97 -1.01
C GLU A 389 13.12 13.49 0.33
N ARG A 390 12.22 13.73 1.29
CA ARG A 390 12.57 14.28 2.61
C ARG A 390 13.22 13.25 3.52
N ILE A 391 12.82 11.97 3.44
CA ILE A 391 13.45 10.88 4.19
C ILE A 391 14.89 10.66 3.73
N ASN A 392 15.14 10.56 2.41
CA ASN A 392 16.48 10.33 1.86
C ASN A 392 17.47 11.40 2.34
N ARG A 393 17.06 12.69 2.33
CA ARG A 393 17.92 13.75 2.88
C ARG A 393 18.07 13.67 4.40
N ALA A 394 17.00 13.37 5.15
CA ALA A 394 17.06 13.29 6.61
C ALA A 394 17.94 12.14 7.14
N ILE A 395 18.27 11.15 6.30
CA ILE A 395 19.27 10.11 6.59
C ILE A 395 20.67 10.41 5.97
N ASP A 396 20.90 11.63 5.51
CA ASP A 396 22.12 12.11 4.83
C ASP A 396 22.51 11.32 3.56
N LEU A 397 21.55 10.84 2.76
CA LEU A 397 21.88 10.39 1.40
C LEU A 397 22.22 11.60 0.51
N PRO A 398 23.18 11.45 -0.42
CA PRO A 398 23.47 12.48 -1.41
C PRO A 398 22.30 12.66 -2.41
N PRO A 399 22.13 13.87 -2.98
CA PRO A 399 21.16 14.11 -4.05
C PRO A 399 21.54 13.34 -5.33
N VAL A 400 20.56 13.06 -6.17
CA VAL A 400 20.69 12.22 -7.38
C VAL A 400 20.54 13.08 -8.63
N GLU A 401 21.48 12.93 -9.55
CA GLU A 401 21.38 13.46 -10.91
C GLU A 401 20.56 12.48 -11.76
N TYR A 402 19.43 12.93 -12.31
CA TYR A 402 18.57 12.10 -13.16
C TYR A 402 18.68 12.53 -14.62
N THR A 403 18.98 11.59 -15.51
CA THR A 403 18.87 11.76 -16.96
C THR A 403 17.73 10.91 -17.51
N ILE A 404 17.18 11.30 -18.65
CA ILE A 404 16.06 10.63 -19.31
C ILE A 404 16.45 10.31 -20.75
N GLU A 405 16.29 9.04 -21.13
CA GLU A 405 16.47 8.57 -22.50
C GLU A 405 15.11 8.26 -23.13
N ASP A 406 14.79 9.00 -24.19
CA ASP A 406 13.65 8.74 -25.08
C ASP A 406 14.08 7.67 -26.11
N GLN A 407 13.33 6.56 -26.15
CA GLN A 407 13.56 5.47 -27.09
C GLN A 407 12.30 5.24 -27.92
N ARG A 408 12.34 5.68 -29.19
CA ARG A 408 11.25 5.53 -30.18
C ARG A 408 10.59 4.15 -30.07
N ASN A 409 9.29 4.13 -29.79
CA ASN A 409 8.43 2.95 -29.62
C ASN A 409 8.67 2.11 -28.34
N SER A 410 9.26 2.66 -27.27
CA SER A 410 9.35 1.98 -25.96
C SER A 410 9.20 2.94 -24.77
N ALA A 411 9.08 2.40 -23.55
CA ALA A 411 8.92 3.20 -22.34
C ALA A 411 10.20 3.96 -21.95
N ILE A 412 10.04 5.22 -21.50
CA ILE A 412 11.17 6.06 -21.08
C ILE A 412 12.05 5.40 -20.02
N ARG A 413 13.37 5.53 -20.22
CA ARG A 413 14.37 5.14 -19.24
C ARG A 413 14.76 6.34 -18.38
N LYS A 414 14.45 6.27 -17.09
CA LYS A 414 14.91 7.24 -16.07
C LYS A 414 16.20 6.70 -15.46
N ILE A 415 17.31 7.38 -15.70
CA ILE A 415 18.63 6.93 -15.23
C ILE A 415 19.08 7.83 -14.08
N GLY A 416 19.11 7.27 -12.87
CA GLY A 416 19.66 7.93 -11.69
C GLY A 416 21.17 7.73 -11.60
N THR A 417 21.90 8.79 -11.28
CA THR A 417 23.36 8.82 -11.12
C THR A 417 23.73 9.48 -9.79
N VAL A 418 24.62 8.86 -9.01
CA VAL A 418 25.13 9.46 -7.76
C VAL A 418 26.52 8.93 -7.38
N ARG A 419 27.24 9.67 -6.54
CA ARG A 419 28.46 9.18 -5.87
C ARG A 419 28.23 9.03 -4.37
N ILE A 420 28.58 7.88 -3.81
CA ILE A 420 28.50 7.60 -2.37
C ILE A 420 29.84 6.98 -1.94
N LEU A 421 30.47 7.53 -0.90
CA LEU A 421 31.82 7.11 -0.46
C LEU A 421 32.84 7.06 -1.63
N ASN A 422 32.78 8.05 -2.53
CA ASN A 422 33.51 8.15 -3.80
C ASN A 422 33.25 7.05 -4.85
N VAL A 423 32.42 6.03 -4.54
CA VAL A 423 31.96 5.04 -5.51
C VAL A 423 30.83 5.65 -6.35
N GLY A 424 30.95 5.55 -7.68
CA GLY A 424 29.91 5.97 -8.62
C GLY A 424 28.87 4.87 -8.85
N PHE A 425 27.60 5.25 -8.74
CA PHE A 425 26.42 4.42 -9.02
C PHE A 425 25.62 5.03 -10.16
N GLN A 426 25.10 4.18 -11.05
CA GLN A 426 24.18 4.55 -12.12
C GLN A 426 23.13 3.43 -12.27
N TRP A 427 21.84 3.77 -12.27
CA TRP A 427 20.75 2.79 -12.32
C TRP A 427 19.60 3.24 -13.21
N LEU A 428 18.91 2.27 -13.83
CA LEU A 428 17.57 2.44 -14.34
C LEU A 428 16.59 2.42 -13.15
N GLU A 429 15.84 3.51 -13.00
CA GLU A 429 14.78 3.70 -12.01
C GLU A 429 13.45 3.25 -12.63
N TYR A 430 12.88 2.14 -12.13
CA TYR A 430 11.59 1.65 -12.60
C TYR A 430 10.42 2.49 -12.05
N PRO A 431 9.21 2.41 -12.64
CA PRO A 431 8.02 3.00 -12.04
C PRO A 431 7.84 2.51 -10.61
N PHE A 432 7.60 3.43 -9.69
CA PHE A 432 7.29 3.12 -8.29
C PHE A 432 5.89 2.49 -8.24
N GLU A 433 5.67 1.54 -7.34
CA GLU A 433 4.33 0.96 -7.11
C GLU A 433 3.86 1.33 -5.71
N TRP A 434 2.58 1.65 -5.53
CA TRP A 434 2.00 1.91 -4.21
C TRP A 434 0.50 1.67 -4.13
N VAL A 435 0.04 1.48 -2.89
CA VAL A 435 -1.35 1.65 -2.46
C VAL A 435 -1.33 2.55 -1.23
N GLU A 436 -2.04 3.68 -1.30
CA GLU A 436 -2.05 4.71 -0.28
C GLU A 436 -2.45 4.16 1.11
N THR A 437 -1.75 4.64 2.15
CA THR A 437 -1.81 4.15 3.55
C THR A 437 -1.45 2.68 3.78
N LYS A 438 -1.11 1.91 2.74
CA LYS A 438 -0.71 0.50 2.85
C LYS A 438 0.77 0.29 2.57
N ARG A 439 1.27 0.65 1.38
CA ARG A 439 2.68 0.40 1.01
C ARG A 439 3.15 1.18 -0.21
N PHE A 440 4.46 1.33 -0.34
CA PHE A 440 5.12 1.65 -1.61
C PHE A 440 6.40 0.84 -1.81
N SER A 441 6.75 0.56 -3.06
CA SER A 441 7.92 -0.23 -3.48
C SER A 441 8.66 0.44 -4.64
N ILE A 442 9.99 0.41 -4.55
CA ILE A 442 10.94 0.99 -5.50
C ILE A 442 11.82 -0.13 -6.06
N LEU A 443 12.05 -0.16 -7.38
CA LEU A 443 12.99 -1.07 -8.04
C LEU A 443 14.07 -0.27 -8.80
N ARG A 444 15.34 -0.59 -8.54
CA ARG A 444 16.52 0.00 -9.19
C ARG A 444 17.39 -1.09 -9.80
N GLN A 445 17.62 -1.03 -11.11
CA GLN A 445 18.56 -1.91 -11.82
C GLN A 445 19.85 -1.16 -12.11
N PHE A 446 20.96 -1.56 -11.50
CA PHE A 446 22.24 -0.87 -11.65
C PHE A 446 22.90 -1.19 -12.99
N ILE A 447 23.13 -0.14 -13.77
CA ILE A 447 23.89 -0.16 -15.03
C ILE A 447 25.38 -0.08 -14.71
N ARG A 448 25.74 0.69 -13.67
CA ARG A 448 27.11 0.84 -13.15
C ARG A 448 27.11 0.87 -11.63
N GLY A 449 27.97 0.09 -11.01
CA GLY A 449 28.19 0.11 -9.57
C GLY A 449 28.47 -1.28 -8.97
N PRO A 450 28.62 -1.35 -7.64
CA PRO A 450 28.91 -2.59 -6.92
C PRO A 450 27.65 -3.41 -6.55
N LEU A 451 26.49 -3.08 -7.13
CA LEU A 451 25.22 -3.81 -7.02
C LEU A 451 24.75 -4.18 -8.44
N LYS A 452 23.87 -5.18 -8.57
CA LYS A 452 23.14 -5.49 -9.81
C LYS A 452 21.72 -4.91 -9.80
N TRP A 453 21.03 -5.07 -8.67
CA TRP A 453 19.72 -4.48 -8.42
C TRP A 453 19.49 -4.22 -6.93
N MET A 454 18.52 -3.34 -6.65
CA MET A 454 18.01 -3.03 -5.31
C MET A 454 16.50 -2.87 -5.36
N THR A 455 15.79 -3.42 -4.37
CA THR A 455 14.42 -3.03 -4.03
C THR A 455 14.37 -2.36 -2.67
N SER A 456 13.39 -1.47 -2.50
CA SER A 456 13.07 -0.84 -1.23
C SER A 456 11.54 -0.75 -1.10
N THR A 457 10.98 -1.53 -0.20
CA THR A 457 9.54 -1.63 0.05
C THR A 457 9.24 -1.18 1.47
N VAL A 458 8.32 -0.21 1.63
CA VAL A 458 7.81 0.23 2.93
C VAL A 458 6.35 -0.16 3.02
N GLU A 459 5.98 -0.85 4.11
CA GLU A 459 4.62 -1.31 4.39
C GLU A 459 4.15 -0.78 5.75
N LEU A 460 2.86 -0.45 5.84
CA LEU A 460 2.20 0.11 7.02
C LEU A 460 1.06 -0.83 7.44
N HIS A 461 1.34 -1.66 8.45
CA HIS A 461 0.41 -2.64 8.98
C HIS A 461 -0.32 -2.03 10.20
N PRO A 462 -1.66 -1.87 10.19
CA PRO A 462 -2.38 -1.31 11.33
C PRO A 462 -2.20 -2.18 12.58
N ASN A 463 -1.88 -1.57 13.72
CA ASN A 463 -1.66 -2.30 14.99
C ASN A 463 -2.31 -1.54 16.17
N GLY A 464 -3.44 -2.03 16.67
CA GLY A 464 -4.08 -1.52 17.90
C GLY A 464 -4.48 -0.03 17.93
N GLY A 465 -4.56 0.64 16.77
CA GLY A 465 -4.77 2.09 16.65
C GLY A 465 -3.51 2.91 16.30
N GLY A 466 -2.34 2.28 16.40
CA GLY A 466 -1.08 2.70 15.81
C GLY A 466 -0.73 1.89 14.55
N THR A 467 0.57 1.79 14.24
CA THR A 467 1.09 1.17 13.02
C THR A 467 2.40 0.42 13.24
N ARG A 468 2.48 -0.83 12.77
CA ARG A 468 3.73 -1.56 12.54
C ARG A 468 4.26 -1.19 11.16
N LEU A 469 5.26 -0.31 11.11
CA LEU A 469 5.99 0.04 9.88
C LEU A 469 7.08 -0.99 9.64
N VAL A 470 7.07 -1.61 8.46
CA VAL A 470 8.13 -2.52 8.00
C VAL A 470 8.78 -1.92 6.75
N HIS A 471 10.05 -1.52 6.85
CA HIS A 471 10.85 -1.09 5.71
C HIS A 471 11.87 -2.17 5.37
N ARG A 472 11.67 -2.83 4.22
CA ARG A 472 12.47 -3.94 3.73
C ARG A 472 13.26 -3.51 2.49
N ILE A 473 14.56 -3.77 2.52
CA ILE A 473 15.50 -3.43 1.45
C ILE A 473 16.20 -4.72 1.02
N GLU A 474 16.07 -5.10 -0.25
CA GLU A 474 16.76 -6.27 -0.81
C GLU A 474 17.75 -5.84 -1.87
N VAL A 475 18.92 -6.48 -1.91
CA VAL A 475 19.98 -6.19 -2.89
C VAL A 475 20.67 -7.45 -3.40
N LEU A 476 20.97 -7.46 -4.69
CA LEU A 476 21.88 -8.44 -5.28
C LEU A 476 23.25 -7.78 -5.52
N PRO A 477 24.28 -8.07 -4.70
CA PRO A 477 25.59 -7.44 -4.83
C PRO A 477 26.41 -7.95 -6.03
N SER A 478 27.28 -7.07 -6.55
CA SER A 478 28.29 -7.43 -7.56
C SER A 478 29.58 -7.85 -6.86
N GLY A 479 29.74 -9.16 -6.67
CA GLY A 479 30.94 -9.77 -6.09
C GLY A 479 31.17 -9.44 -4.60
N VAL A 480 32.40 -9.73 -4.13
CA VAL A 480 32.77 -9.59 -2.70
C VAL A 480 32.72 -8.13 -2.23
N PHE A 481 33.24 -7.19 -3.05
CA PHE A 481 33.20 -5.76 -2.72
C PHE A 481 31.77 -5.22 -2.58
N GLY A 482 30.86 -5.64 -3.47
CA GLY A 482 29.43 -5.30 -3.36
C GLY A 482 28.79 -5.79 -2.06
N ARG A 483 29.13 -7.00 -1.63
CA ARG A 483 28.62 -7.58 -0.37
C ARG A 483 29.14 -6.83 0.87
N LEU A 484 30.40 -6.40 0.86
CA LEU A 484 30.97 -5.57 1.93
C LEU A 484 30.29 -4.19 1.99
N LEU A 485 30.14 -3.51 0.85
CA LEU A 485 29.55 -2.17 0.80
C LEU A 485 28.06 -2.17 1.19
N ALA A 486 27.30 -3.18 0.74
CA ALA A 486 25.90 -3.36 1.14
C ALA A 486 25.76 -3.49 2.66
N ASN A 487 26.54 -4.38 3.29
CA ASN A 487 26.49 -4.61 4.73
C ASN A 487 26.80 -3.34 5.55
N TYR A 488 27.80 -2.56 5.13
CA TYR A 488 28.20 -1.34 5.82
C TYR A 488 27.19 -0.19 5.62
N GLN A 489 26.86 0.11 4.36
CA GLN A 489 26.08 1.29 4.00
C GLN A 489 24.58 1.10 4.25
N ILE A 490 24.02 -0.03 3.80
CA ILE A 490 22.58 -0.31 3.91
C ILE A 490 22.28 -0.87 5.30
N GLY A 491 22.99 -1.93 5.70
CA GLY A 491 22.78 -2.62 6.96
C GLY A 491 23.05 -1.75 8.20
N LEU A 492 24.31 -1.47 8.50
CA LEU A 492 24.66 -0.92 9.82
C LEU A 492 24.35 0.58 10.01
N GLN A 493 24.52 1.39 8.97
CA GLN A 493 24.32 2.85 9.07
C GLN A 493 22.90 3.28 8.72
N SER A 494 22.38 2.89 7.55
CA SER A 494 21.09 3.43 7.07
C SER A 494 19.92 2.99 7.95
N ALA A 495 19.85 1.72 8.37
CA ALA A 495 18.76 1.21 9.22
C ALA A 495 18.55 2.02 10.51
N ARG A 496 19.65 2.40 11.19
CA ARG A 496 19.61 3.22 12.41
C ARG A 496 19.06 4.63 12.14
N LYS A 497 19.38 5.22 10.98
CA LYS A 497 18.88 6.54 10.58
C LYS A 497 17.41 6.49 10.18
N PHE A 498 16.98 5.51 9.38
CA PHE A 498 15.58 5.30 9.03
C PHE A 498 14.71 5.17 10.30
N LYS A 499 15.07 4.28 11.23
CA LYS A 499 14.34 4.10 12.50
C LYS A 499 14.28 5.39 13.33
N LYS A 500 15.36 6.19 13.36
CA LYS A 500 15.39 7.50 14.01
C LYS A 500 14.45 8.52 13.35
N VAL A 501 14.33 8.52 12.02
CA VAL A 501 13.41 9.40 11.28
C VAL A 501 11.95 8.96 11.48
N TYR A 502 11.65 7.66 11.41
CA TYR A 502 10.29 7.16 11.62
C TYR A 502 9.76 7.46 13.03
N HIS A 503 10.54 7.19 14.08
CA HIS A 503 10.15 7.58 15.45
C HIS A 503 10.11 9.10 15.66
N ARG A 504 10.83 9.91 14.87
CA ARG A 504 10.74 11.39 14.93
C ARG A 504 9.41 11.88 14.34
N ILE A 505 9.00 11.33 13.20
CA ILE A 505 7.71 11.61 12.56
C ILE A 505 6.58 11.26 13.54
N ASP A 506 6.61 10.02 14.06
CA ASP A 506 5.61 9.49 14.98
C ASP A 506 5.50 10.33 16.27
N ALA A 507 6.61 10.62 16.94
CA ALA A 507 6.66 11.44 18.16
C ALA A 507 6.33 12.94 17.97
N ILE A 508 6.03 13.37 16.74
CA ILE A 508 5.46 14.68 16.41
C ILE A 508 3.95 14.55 16.13
N LEU A 509 3.52 13.49 15.43
CA LEU A 509 2.11 13.19 15.18
C LEU A 509 1.36 12.82 16.47
N SER A 510 1.92 11.94 17.31
CA SER A 510 1.24 11.45 18.51
C SER A 510 1.04 12.54 19.57
N LYS A 511 1.99 13.48 19.69
CA LYS A 511 1.86 14.66 20.56
C LYS A 511 0.71 15.60 20.15
N GLY A 512 0.26 15.55 18.90
CA GLY A 512 -0.96 16.24 18.46
C GLY A 512 -2.24 15.67 19.09
N ARG A 513 -2.30 14.35 19.35
CA ARG A 513 -3.48 13.68 19.93
C ARG A 513 -3.73 14.04 21.39
N ALA A 514 -2.71 14.44 22.15
CA ALA A 514 -2.80 14.73 23.59
C ALA A 514 -3.45 16.09 23.94
N SER A 515 -4.02 16.81 22.96
CA SER A 515 -4.50 18.20 23.10
C SER A 515 -6.01 18.36 22.79
N THR A 516 -6.84 17.43 23.27
CA THR A 516 -8.32 17.42 23.09
C THR A 516 -9.05 18.45 23.96
N SER A 517 -8.75 19.74 23.77
CA SER A 517 -9.50 20.86 24.39
C SER A 517 -10.16 21.72 23.29
N PRO A 518 -11.50 21.90 23.27
CA PRO A 518 -12.20 22.53 22.14
C PRO A 518 -11.90 24.02 21.87
N ASN A 519 -11.09 24.68 22.72
CA ASN A 519 -10.90 26.14 22.73
C ASN A 519 -9.45 26.57 22.45
N ARG A 520 -8.71 25.81 21.62
CA ARG A 520 -7.41 26.24 21.08
C ARG A 520 -7.39 26.15 19.56
N THR A 521 -7.08 27.27 18.92
CA THR A 521 -6.71 27.36 17.51
C THR A 521 -5.44 26.53 17.23
N GLU A 522 -5.39 25.89 16.06
CA GLU A 522 -4.44 24.80 15.73
C GLU A 522 -2.96 25.25 15.61
N GLY A 523 -2.67 26.55 15.69
CA GLY A 523 -1.34 27.12 15.43
C GLY A 523 -0.23 26.72 16.41
N GLN A 524 -0.55 26.19 17.60
CA GLN A 524 0.47 25.94 18.65
C GLN A 524 1.33 24.67 18.43
N GLY A 525 0.94 23.77 17.51
CA GLY A 525 1.75 22.61 17.13
C GLY A 525 2.81 22.87 16.05
N ALA A 526 2.69 23.97 15.30
CA ALA A 526 3.36 24.20 14.01
C ALA A 526 4.88 24.51 14.09
N GLY A 527 5.56 24.09 15.16
CA GLY A 527 6.92 24.51 15.53
C GLY A 527 8.07 23.61 15.08
N GLN A 528 7.86 22.29 14.95
CA GLN A 528 8.93 21.32 14.71
C GLN A 528 8.72 20.52 13.42
N ASP A 529 9.78 20.34 12.64
CA ASP A 529 9.71 19.56 11.41
C ASP A 529 9.80 18.04 11.67
N PRO A 530 8.92 17.21 11.05
CA PRO A 530 8.91 15.75 11.26
C PRO A 530 10.20 15.01 10.88
N PHE A 531 11.02 15.56 9.97
CA PHE A 531 12.16 14.84 9.38
C PHE A 531 13.49 15.33 9.95
N GLU A 532 13.68 16.65 10.04
CA GLU A 532 14.94 17.29 10.40
C GLU A 532 14.81 18.17 11.66
N SER A 533 15.92 18.44 12.34
CA SER A 533 15.96 19.46 13.40
C SER A 533 16.08 20.86 12.80
N SER A 534 15.25 21.79 13.30
CA SER A 534 15.23 23.20 12.88
C SER A 534 16.60 23.88 13.08
N ARG A 535 17.32 24.13 11.99
CA ARG A 535 18.54 24.95 11.99
C ARG A 535 18.16 26.41 12.19
N THR A 536 18.57 26.98 13.32
CA THR A 536 18.47 28.42 13.63
C THR A 536 19.41 29.26 12.76
N LEU A 537 18.99 30.48 12.44
CA LEU A 537 19.87 31.49 11.84
C LEU A 537 20.91 31.99 12.87
N SER A 538 22.06 32.44 12.38
CA SER A 538 23.04 33.16 13.22
C SER A 538 22.49 34.51 13.66
N SER A 539 22.93 35.03 14.81
CA SER A 539 22.44 36.30 15.38
C SER A 539 22.46 37.47 14.39
N LYS A 540 23.47 37.54 13.51
CA LYS A 540 23.57 38.57 12.45
C LYS A 540 22.48 38.43 11.38
N LYS A 541 22.06 37.21 11.05
CA LYS A 541 20.98 36.94 10.08
C LYS A 541 19.60 37.07 10.71
N THR A 542 19.45 36.64 11.97
CA THR A 542 18.30 36.97 12.84
C THR A 542 18.02 38.49 12.82
N GLY A 543 18.98 39.33 13.22
CA GLY A 543 18.82 40.79 13.21
C GLY A 543 18.56 41.39 11.82
N GLN A 544 19.09 40.78 10.75
CA GLN A 544 18.78 41.18 9.37
C GLN A 544 17.31 40.88 9.01
N VAL A 545 16.75 39.75 9.45
CA VAL A 545 15.33 39.44 9.27
C VAL A 545 14.47 40.36 10.13
N ASP A 546 14.82 40.61 11.39
CA ASP A 546 14.09 41.54 12.27
C ASP A 546 14.01 42.96 11.67
N SER A 547 15.12 43.47 11.12
CA SER A 547 15.16 44.76 10.43
C SER A 547 14.25 44.82 9.19
N ILE A 548 14.16 43.74 8.41
CA ILE A 548 13.27 43.69 7.25
C ILE A 548 11.80 43.60 7.69
N ILE A 549 11.48 42.72 8.66
CA ILE A 549 10.14 42.52 9.19
C ILE A 549 9.58 43.82 9.83
N GLY A 550 10.43 44.60 10.51
CA GLY A 550 10.05 45.93 11.00
C GLY A 550 9.53 46.85 9.88
N ARG A 551 10.33 47.03 8.81
CA ARG A 551 9.95 47.85 7.64
C ARG A 551 8.73 47.33 6.88
N LEU A 552 8.37 46.05 7.04
CA LEU A 552 7.15 45.47 6.48
C LEU A 552 5.94 45.75 7.37
N ALA A 553 6.09 45.77 8.70
CA ALA A 553 5.03 46.14 9.63
C ALA A 553 4.59 47.61 9.49
N ASP A 554 5.46 48.48 9.00
CA ASP A 554 5.16 49.88 8.68
C ASP A 554 4.27 50.04 7.42
N ARG A 555 4.13 48.99 6.59
CA ARG A 555 3.35 49.00 5.33
C ARG A 555 1.89 48.56 5.49
N ASN A 556 1.34 48.63 6.70
CA ASN A 556 -0.03 48.21 7.04
C ASN A 556 -0.35 46.74 6.71
N LEU A 557 0.66 45.86 6.81
CA LEU A 557 0.53 44.41 6.66
C LEU A 557 0.18 43.74 8.00
N ASP A 558 -0.51 42.59 7.94
CA ASP A 558 -0.86 41.82 9.14
C ASP A 558 0.41 41.36 9.89
N ARG A 559 0.58 41.87 11.10
CA ARG A 559 1.72 41.57 11.98
C ARG A 559 1.79 40.09 12.34
N SER A 560 0.65 39.40 12.42
CA SER A 560 0.54 37.96 12.69
C SER A 560 1.16 37.15 11.55
N VAL A 561 0.83 37.50 10.32
CA VAL A 561 1.39 36.89 9.10
C VAL A 561 2.89 37.19 9.00
N LEU A 562 3.32 38.42 9.28
CA LEU A 562 4.74 38.79 9.29
C LEU A 562 5.55 38.06 10.38
N MET A 563 4.97 37.86 11.57
CA MET A 563 5.58 37.06 12.65
C MET A 563 5.76 35.60 12.23
N GLU A 564 4.75 34.98 11.61
CA GLU A 564 4.85 33.61 11.12
C GLU A 564 5.80 33.46 9.92
N LEU A 565 5.86 34.43 9.00
CA LEU A 565 6.85 34.47 7.94
C LEU A 565 8.29 34.60 8.51
N SER A 566 8.47 35.45 9.53
CA SER A 566 9.72 35.57 10.27
C SER A 566 10.12 34.25 10.95
N ARG A 567 9.16 33.54 11.56
CA ARG A 567 9.35 32.23 12.20
C ARG A 567 9.73 31.16 11.17
N LEU A 568 9.05 31.13 10.03
CA LEU A 568 9.33 30.24 8.89
C LEU A 568 10.79 30.41 8.43
N ILE A 569 11.21 31.65 8.12
CA ILE A 569 12.56 31.95 7.64
C ILE A 569 13.64 31.68 8.71
N ARG A 570 13.31 31.77 10.01
CA ARG A 570 14.27 31.45 11.10
C ARG A 570 14.45 29.95 11.34
N HIS A 571 13.39 29.15 11.25
CA HIS A 571 13.38 27.79 11.82
C HIS A 571 13.00 26.67 10.85
N ALA A 572 12.40 26.95 9.70
CA ALA A 572 11.96 25.88 8.78
C ALA A 572 13.14 25.23 8.02
N PRO A 573 13.01 23.96 7.58
CA PRO A 573 14.05 23.28 6.81
C PRO A 573 14.41 24.00 5.49
N PRO A 574 15.66 23.90 5.01
CA PRO A 574 16.11 24.44 3.72
C PRO A 574 15.21 24.15 2.50
N GLN A 575 14.50 23.01 2.47
CA GLN A 575 13.53 22.68 1.41
C GLN A 575 12.27 23.55 1.52
N VAL A 576 11.74 23.74 2.74
CA VAL A 576 10.50 24.50 2.99
C VAL A 576 10.71 25.98 2.72
N VAL A 577 11.85 26.54 3.14
CA VAL A 577 12.24 27.91 2.77
C VAL A 577 12.71 28.01 1.31
N GLY A 578 12.96 26.88 0.64
CA GLY A 578 13.30 26.79 -0.77
C GLY A 578 12.09 26.59 -1.69
N ARG A 579 10.87 26.47 -1.15
CA ARG A 579 9.62 26.32 -1.92
C ARG A 579 8.41 26.74 -1.08
N ILE A 580 8.21 28.05 -0.94
CA ILE A 580 7.13 28.67 -0.17
C ILE A 580 5.95 29.00 -1.10
N ARG A 581 4.90 28.17 -1.03
CA ARG A 581 3.67 28.33 -1.82
C ARG A 581 2.64 29.11 -0.99
N PRO A 582 2.15 30.29 -1.42
CA PRO A 582 1.41 31.20 -0.54
C PRO A 582 0.02 30.67 -0.13
N ILE A 583 -0.69 29.97 -1.04
CA ILE A 583 -2.02 29.42 -0.76
C ILE A 583 -1.96 28.26 0.25
N GLU A 584 -0.96 27.38 0.09
CA GLU A 584 -0.66 26.28 1.01
C GLU A 584 -0.24 26.80 2.39
N LEU A 585 0.63 27.83 2.42
CA LEU A 585 1.07 28.50 3.65
C LEU A 585 -0.12 29.15 4.38
N ALA A 586 -1.01 29.83 3.66
CA ALA A 586 -2.18 30.49 4.23
C ALA A 586 -3.11 29.48 4.94
N ARG A 587 -3.46 28.38 4.26
CA ARG A 587 -4.28 27.32 4.87
C ARG A 587 -3.60 26.69 6.08
N ARG A 588 -2.33 26.33 5.98
CA ARG A 588 -1.56 25.67 7.06
C ARG A 588 -1.40 26.56 8.31
N LEU A 589 -1.59 27.86 8.19
CA LEU A 589 -1.53 28.82 9.29
C LEU A 589 -2.91 29.38 9.70
N GLY A 590 -3.98 29.04 8.99
CA GLY A 590 -5.33 29.58 9.23
C GLY A 590 -5.50 31.07 8.86
N PHE A 591 -4.64 31.62 7.99
CA PHE A 591 -4.70 33.04 7.58
C PHE A 591 -5.45 33.25 6.25
N PRO A 592 -6.04 34.43 6.03
CA PRO A 592 -6.62 34.80 4.73
C PRO A 592 -5.57 34.75 3.61
N ARG A 593 -5.93 34.13 2.46
CA ARG A 593 -5.06 33.99 1.27
C ARG A 593 -4.41 35.32 0.88
N HIS A 594 -5.23 36.37 0.71
CA HIS A 594 -4.79 37.72 0.34
C HIS A 594 -3.68 38.28 1.26
N ALA A 595 -3.83 38.14 2.59
CA ALA A 595 -2.87 38.67 3.56
C ALA A 595 -1.50 37.98 3.46
N VAL A 596 -1.47 36.68 3.18
CA VAL A 596 -0.22 35.92 2.97
C VAL A 596 0.41 36.23 1.63
N ILE A 597 -0.39 36.44 0.57
CA ILE A 597 0.10 36.84 -0.75
C ILE A 597 0.77 38.22 -0.68
N GLU A 598 0.08 39.25 -0.16
CA GLU A 598 0.64 40.59 0.02
C GLU A 598 1.91 40.58 0.87
N ALA A 599 1.95 39.80 1.95
CA ALA A 599 3.15 39.64 2.78
C ALA A 599 4.33 39.02 2.01
N CYS A 600 4.09 37.98 1.18
CA CYS A 600 5.14 37.37 0.34
C CYS A 600 5.62 38.31 -0.78
N LEU A 601 4.71 39.05 -1.43
CA LEU A 601 5.05 40.03 -2.46
C LEU A 601 5.92 41.16 -1.90
N HIS A 602 5.51 41.75 -0.78
CA HIS A 602 6.28 42.81 -0.13
C HIS A 602 7.57 42.30 0.52
N ALA A 603 7.62 41.07 1.02
CA ALA A 603 8.85 40.45 1.51
C ALA A 603 9.87 40.15 0.41
N THR A 604 9.41 39.94 -0.83
CA THR A 604 10.26 39.84 -2.02
C THR A 604 10.90 41.19 -2.36
N ASP A 605 10.11 42.26 -2.50
CA ASP A 605 10.60 43.65 -2.67
C ASP A 605 11.58 44.06 -1.56
N ALA A 606 11.30 43.70 -0.31
CA ALA A 606 12.15 44.03 0.83
C ALA A 606 13.43 43.16 0.96
N GLY A 607 13.67 42.21 0.03
CA GLY A 607 14.86 41.36 -0.01
C GLY A 607 14.92 40.26 1.06
N LEU A 608 13.79 39.89 1.66
CA LEU A 608 13.65 38.73 2.55
C LEU A 608 13.41 37.45 1.74
N LEU A 609 12.62 37.56 0.67
CA LEU A 609 12.31 36.51 -0.29
C LEU A 609 12.83 36.86 -1.70
N GLN A 610 12.72 35.90 -2.61
CA GLN A 610 12.77 36.06 -4.07
C GLN A 610 11.67 35.16 -4.66
N HIS A 611 11.08 35.50 -5.80
CA HIS A 611 10.13 34.64 -6.50
C HIS A 611 10.81 33.74 -7.55
N GLN A 612 10.07 32.76 -8.03
CA GLN A 612 10.32 31.97 -9.23
C GLN A 612 8.97 31.46 -9.76
N TRP A 613 8.95 30.96 -10.99
CA TRP A 613 7.77 30.37 -11.62
C TRP A 613 7.94 28.85 -11.74
N ASP A 614 7.10 28.09 -11.03
CA ASP A 614 7.06 26.64 -11.13
C ASP A 614 6.04 26.24 -12.21
N ILE A 615 6.49 25.49 -13.22
CA ILE A 615 5.65 25.03 -14.35
C ILE A 615 5.16 23.61 -14.04
N TYR A 616 3.86 23.42 -13.91
CA TYR A 616 3.22 22.19 -13.51
C TYR A 616 2.72 21.35 -14.69
N CYS A 617 2.99 20.04 -14.66
CA CYS A 617 2.35 19.13 -15.60
C CYS A 617 0.83 19.05 -15.34
N PRO A 618 -0.04 19.19 -16.36
CA PRO A 618 -1.48 19.07 -16.20
C PRO A 618 -1.93 17.68 -15.72
N SER A 619 -1.13 16.64 -15.96
CA SER A 619 -1.45 15.23 -15.70
C SER A 619 -1.05 14.74 -14.29
N CYS A 620 0.07 15.20 -13.71
CA CYS A 620 0.48 14.80 -12.34
C CYS A 620 0.47 15.94 -11.32
N LYS A 621 0.30 17.19 -11.76
CA LYS A 621 0.37 18.37 -10.88
C LYS A 621 1.68 18.41 -10.05
N VAL A 622 2.79 18.05 -10.71
CA VAL A 622 4.18 18.22 -10.23
C VAL A 622 4.84 19.36 -11.00
N PRO A 623 5.65 20.23 -10.37
CA PRO A 623 6.55 21.12 -11.09
C PRO A 623 7.55 20.33 -11.95
N THR A 624 7.45 20.44 -13.27
CA THR A 624 8.36 19.79 -14.23
C THR A 624 9.66 20.54 -14.41
N THR A 625 9.56 21.85 -14.27
CA THR A 625 10.59 22.87 -14.57
C THR A 625 10.28 24.08 -13.72
N HIS A 626 11.29 24.91 -13.46
CA HIS A 626 11.10 26.23 -12.88
C HIS A 626 11.96 27.25 -13.63
N VAL A 627 11.45 28.47 -13.75
CA VAL A 627 12.12 29.61 -14.38
C VAL A 627 12.08 30.82 -13.43
N ARG A 628 12.86 31.87 -13.70
CA ARG A 628 12.93 33.05 -12.82
C ARG A 628 11.92 34.12 -13.23
N GLU A 629 11.88 34.42 -14.52
CA GLU A 629 11.03 35.46 -15.10
C GLU A 629 9.89 34.81 -15.91
N LEU A 630 8.71 35.42 -15.93
CA LEU A 630 7.56 34.89 -16.67
C LEU A 630 7.83 34.80 -18.19
N SER A 631 8.74 35.65 -18.68
CA SER A 631 9.29 35.67 -20.04
C SER A 631 10.07 34.41 -20.43
N GLU A 632 10.60 33.65 -19.47
CA GLU A 632 11.36 32.42 -19.70
C GLU A 632 10.46 31.18 -19.88
N VAL A 633 9.13 31.31 -19.69
CA VAL A 633 8.18 30.21 -19.87
C VAL A 633 7.99 29.91 -21.36
N ALA A 634 8.58 28.80 -21.82
CA ALA A 634 8.36 28.30 -23.18
C ALA A 634 6.89 27.92 -23.44
N ASP A 635 6.43 28.00 -24.70
CA ASP A 635 5.07 27.57 -25.11
C ASP A 635 4.74 26.13 -24.72
N HIS A 636 5.72 25.23 -24.69
CA HIS A 636 5.53 23.80 -24.48
C HIS A 636 6.42 23.27 -23.34
N GLY A 637 5.82 22.43 -22.49
CA GLY A 637 6.49 21.72 -21.40
C GLY A 637 6.51 20.21 -21.65
N ARG A 638 7.52 19.52 -21.10
CA ARG A 638 7.56 18.05 -21.05
C ARG A 638 7.71 17.56 -19.62
N CYS A 639 6.81 16.67 -19.21
CA CYS A 639 6.80 16.12 -17.87
C CYS A 639 7.68 14.88 -17.75
N GLN A 640 8.83 15.04 -17.10
CA GLN A 640 9.74 13.93 -16.75
C GLN A 640 9.09 12.84 -15.86
N VAL A 641 8.04 13.17 -15.11
CA VAL A 641 7.34 12.20 -14.24
C VAL A 641 6.35 11.34 -15.03
N CYS A 642 5.56 11.95 -15.93
CA CYS A 642 4.50 11.29 -16.70
C CYS A 642 4.88 10.80 -18.09
N ASP A 643 5.96 11.33 -18.67
CA ASP A 643 6.20 11.39 -20.12
C ASP A 643 5.01 11.96 -20.90
N LEU A 644 4.66 13.21 -20.58
CA LEU A 644 3.65 13.98 -21.30
C LEU A 644 4.27 15.27 -21.83
N GLU A 645 4.19 15.50 -23.13
CA GLU A 645 4.37 16.82 -23.74
C GLU A 645 3.03 17.55 -23.75
N PHE A 646 3.03 18.83 -23.42
CA PHE A 646 1.83 19.65 -23.28
C PHE A 646 2.14 21.12 -23.60
N ARG A 647 1.13 21.88 -24.03
CA ARG A 647 1.24 23.34 -24.09
C ARG A 647 1.14 23.91 -22.66
N ASN A 648 2.05 24.81 -22.31
CA ASN A 648 2.06 25.47 -21.02
C ASN A 648 0.88 26.46 -20.91
N ASP A 649 0.13 26.38 -19.82
CA ASP A 649 -1.05 27.21 -19.56
C ASP A 649 -0.79 28.12 -18.34
N LEU A 650 -0.69 29.43 -18.58
CA LEU A 650 -0.40 30.42 -17.55
C LEU A 650 -1.53 30.58 -16.51
N ALA A 651 -2.75 30.11 -16.79
CA ALA A 651 -3.87 30.14 -15.85
C ALA A 651 -3.95 28.87 -14.98
N HIS A 652 -3.44 27.73 -15.44
CA HIS A 652 -3.68 26.42 -14.79
C HIS A 652 -2.44 25.59 -14.47
N GLN A 653 -1.26 26.03 -14.91
CA GLN A 653 -0.01 25.28 -14.82
C GLN A 653 1.18 26.10 -14.30
N VAL A 654 1.20 27.43 -14.46
CA VAL A 654 2.35 28.24 -14.01
C VAL A 654 2.04 28.94 -12.70
N GLU A 655 2.69 28.51 -11.61
CA GLU A 655 2.50 29.02 -10.25
C GLU A 655 3.66 29.95 -9.84
N ILE A 656 3.34 31.09 -9.19
CA ILE A 656 4.38 31.87 -8.51
C ILE A 656 4.74 31.25 -7.16
N VAL A 657 6.02 30.92 -6.98
CA VAL A 657 6.55 30.28 -5.78
C VAL A 657 7.66 31.16 -5.19
N PHE A 658 7.64 31.35 -3.87
CA PHE A 658 8.62 32.17 -3.18
C PHE A 658 9.72 31.31 -2.57
N THR A 659 10.94 31.83 -2.50
CA THR A 659 12.07 31.19 -1.83
C THR A 659 12.76 32.22 -0.94
N ALA A 660 13.39 31.78 0.15
CA ALA A 660 14.16 32.68 1.01
C ALA A 660 15.33 33.25 0.21
N HIS A 661 15.48 34.58 0.23
CA HIS A 661 16.51 35.24 -0.54
C HIS A 661 17.91 34.70 -0.14
N PRO A 662 18.79 34.26 -1.05
CA PRO A 662 20.04 33.56 -0.71
C PRO A 662 20.99 34.32 0.24
N LYS A 663 20.98 35.66 0.19
CA LYS A 663 21.69 36.53 1.15
C LYS A 663 21.17 36.41 2.60
N ILE A 664 19.97 35.88 2.84
CA ILE A 664 19.35 35.66 4.17
C ILE A 664 19.59 34.22 4.65
N ARG A 665 19.21 33.23 3.81
CA ARG A 665 19.23 31.80 4.15
C ARG A 665 19.45 30.98 2.88
N SER A 666 20.22 29.91 2.98
CA SER A 666 20.35 28.92 1.89
C SER A 666 19.11 28.02 1.85
N SER A 667 18.47 27.96 0.69
CA SER A 667 17.53 26.91 0.31
C SER A 667 18.25 25.61 -0.07
N ASP A 668 17.49 24.53 -0.28
CA ASP A 668 17.96 23.33 -0.98
C ASP A 668 16.87 22.83 -1.92
N THR A 669 17.15 22.86 -3.23
CA THR A 669 16.26 22.50 -4.33
C THR A 669 16.76 21.27 -5.12
N ARG A 670 17.78 20.58 -4.60
CA ARG A 670 18.36 19.37 -5.24
C ARG A 670 17.44 18.18 -5.00
N VAL A 671 17.33 17.30 -6.00
CA VAL A 671 16.46 16.10 -5.97
C VAL A 671 17.15 14.95 -5.24
N TYR A 672 16.41 14.23 -4.40
CA TYR A 672 16.86 13.00 -3.70
C TYR A 672 16.07 11.74 -4.12
N CYS A 673 14.93 11.91 -4.79
CA CYS A 673 14.07 10.85 -5.33
C CYS A 673 13.07 11.41 -6.37
N ILE A 674 13.08 10.93 -7.62
CA ILE A 674 12.22 11.47 -8.70
C ILE A 674 10.77 10.93 -8.73
N GLY A 675 10.46 9.84 -8.01
CA GLY A 675 9.26 9.02 -8.28
C GLY A 675 8.36 8.64 -7.10
N GLY A 676 8.63 9.13 -5.88
CA GLY A 676 7.86 8.76 -4.68
C GLY A 676 6.38 9.18 -4.70
N PRO A 677 5.48 8.50 -3.96
CA PRO A 677 4.05 8.83 -3.96
C PRO A 677 3.74 10.25 -3.48
N TRP A 678 4.62 10.87 -2.69
CA TRP A 678 4.53 12.29 -2.32
C TRP A 678 4.51 13.25 -3.53
N HIS A 679 5.15 12.88 -4.64
CA HIS A 679 5.07 13.66 -5.89
C HIS A 679 3.73 13.44 -6.61
N LEU A 680 2.91 12.48 -6.21
CA LEU A 680 1.67 12.11 -6.90
C LEU A 680 0.49 12.04 -5.90
N PRO A 681 0.21 13.13 -5.14
CA PRO A 681 -0.75 13.12 -4.02
C PRO A 681 -2.22 12.93 -4.44
N ASN A 682 -2.54 13.16 -5.72
CA ASN A 682 -3.84 12.81 -6.28
C ASN A 682 -3.96 11.32 -6.61
N VAL A 683 -2.87 10.55 -6.65
CA VAL A 683 -2.81 9.16 -7.12
C VAL A 683 -2.83 8.19 -5.92
N VAL A 684 -3.98 7.59 -5.64
CA VAL A 684 -4.17 6.67 -4.51
C VAL A 684 -3.45 5.33 -4.70
N ALA A 685 -3.27 4.90 -5.95
CA ALA A 685 -2.51 3.71 -6.28
C ALA A 685 -1.85 3.81 -7.66
N GLN A 686 -0.66 3.23 -7.79
CA GLN A 686 0.02 3.01 -9.06
C GLN A 686 0.64 1.61 -9.06
N CYS A 687 0.49 0.88 -10.16
CA CYS A 687 1.10 -0.45 -10.33
C CYS A 687 1.52 -0.70 -11.78
N LEU A 688 2.55 -1.52 -11.99
CA LEU A 688 3.05 -1.91 -13.30
C LEU A 688 2.65 -3.37 -13.61
N LEU A 689 1.85 -3.55 -14.66
CA LEU A 689 1.35 -4.87 -15.08
C LEU A 689 2.31 -5.49 -16.10
N ASP A 690 2.74 -6.73 -15.86
CA ASP A 690 3.46 -7.56 -16.85
C ASP A 690 2.60 -7.71 -18.15
N PRO A 691 3.21 -8.00 -19.32
CA PRO A 691 2.47 -8.28 -20.55
C PRO A 691 1.51 -9.47 -20.42
N LYS A 692 0.29 -9.36 -20.97
CA LYS A 692 -0.77 -10.41 -20.90
C LYS A 692 -1.02 -10.93 -19.46
N SER A 693 -0.91 -10.04 -18.46
CA SER A 693 -1.10 -10.38 -17.04
C SER A 693 -2.35 -9.74 -16.44
N THR A 694 -2.80 -10.28 -15.31
CA THR A 694 -3.86 -9.71 -14.47
C THR A 694 -3.33 -9.56 -13.05
N ARG A 695 -3.60 -8.43 -12.41
CA ARG A 695 -3.28 -8.18 -10.99
C ARG A 695 -4.51 -7.63 -10.27
N GLN A 696 -4.78 -8.18 -9.09
CA GLN A 696 -5.79 -7.66 -8.17
C GLN A 696 -5.16 -6.63 -7.22
N LEU A 697 -5.89 -5.55 -6.93
CA LEU A 697 -5.50 -4.51 -5.98
C LEU A 697 -6.59 -4.38 -4.92
N LEU A 698 -6.22 -4.45 -3.63
CA LEU A 698 -7.11 -4.13 -2.53
C LEU A 698 -6.92 -2.66 -2.12
N LEU A 699 -7.92 -1.82 -2.42
CA LEU A 699 -7.80 -0.37 -2.41
C LEU A 699 -8.64 0.28 -1.30
N PRO A 700 -8.05 1.02 -0.34
CA PRO A 700 -8.79 1.81 0.63
C PRO A 700 -9.32 3.10 -0.02
N LEU A 701 -10.36 2.99 -0.84
CA LEU A 701 -10.98 4.15 -1.48
C LEU A 701 -11.99 4.80 -0.54
N ALA A 702 -11.79 6.09 -0.25
CA ALA A 702 -12.79 6.90 0.42
C ALA A 702 -13.89 7.33 -0.56
N GLU A 703 -15.06 7.71 -0.03
CA GLU A 703 -16.17 8.33 -0.77
C GLU A 703 -15.68 9.47 -1.69
N GLY A 704 -16.14 9.49 -2.95
CA GLY A 704 -15.72 10.48 -3.95
C GLY A 704 -15.51 9.92 -5.37
N LYS A 705 -15.05 10.79 -6.29
CA LYS A 705 -14.83 10.44 -7.70
C LYS A 705 -13.36 10.13 -8.00
N TYR A 706 -13.16 9.09 -8.80
CA TYR A 706 -11.84 8.60 -9.21
C TYR A 706 -11.76 8.40 -10.73
N ARG A 707 -10.53 8.40 -11.24
CA ARG A 707 -10.20 8.11 -12.63
C ARG A 707 -9.07 7.09 -12.68
N ILE A 708 -9.25 6.06 -13.49
CA ILE A 708 -8.32 4.95 -13.67
C ILE A 708 -7.78 5.05 -15.09
N ARG A 709 -6.46 5.13 -15.24
CA ARG A 709 -5.81 5.41 -16.54
C ARG A 709 -4.40 4.85 -16.61
N SER A 710 -3.87 4.73 -17.83
CA SER A 710 -2.42 4.58 -18.04
C SER A 710 -1.84 5.86 -18.66
N PRO A 711 -0.66 6.33 -18.22
CA PRO A 711 0.06 7.40 -18.94
C PRO A 711 0.48 7.01 -20.37
N GLN A 712 0.53 5.71 -20.69
CA GLN A 712 1.02 5.17 -21.96
C GLN A 712 -0.10 4.91 -22.99
N LEU A 713 -1.37 5.10 -22.62
CA LEU A 713 -2.56 4.71 -23.38
C LEU A 713 -3.62 5.81 -23.32
N SER A 714 -4.37 6.04 -24.39
CA SER A 714 -5.50 6.98 -24.42
C SER A 714 -6.76 6.47 -23.67
N ILE A 715 -6.58 5.54 -22.72
CA ILE A 715 -7.65 4.85 -21.99
C ILE A 715 -7.84 5.51 -20.63
N SER A 716 -9.07 5.92 -20.34
CA SER A 716 -9.51 6.50 -19.07
C SER A 716 -10.87 5.91 -18.70
N VAL A 717 -10.96 5.34 -17.51
CA VAL A 717 -12.20 4.80 -16.93
C VAL A 717 -12.57 5.67 -15.72
N SER A 718 -13.84 6.08 -15.64
CA SER A 718 -14.37 6.86 -14.51
C SER A 718 -14.96 5.92 -13.45
N LEU A 719 -14.74 6.25 -12.17
CA LEU A 719 -15.24 5.50 -11.03
C LEU A 719 -15.85 6.45 -9.99
N VAL A 720 -16.95 6.04 -9.36
CA VAL A 720 -17.55 6.71 -8.20
C VAL A 720 -17.51 5.75 -7.01
N VAL A 721 -17.16 6.27 -5.83
CA VAL A 721 -17.23 5.53 -4.56
C VAL A 721 -18.27 6.18 -3.66
N ASP A 722 -19.25 5.41 -3.23
CA ASP A 722 -20.46 5.81 -2.50
C ASP A 722 -20.75 4.79 -1.38
N ARG A 723 -21.15 5.28 -0.21
CA ARG A 723 -21.44 4.44 0.98
C ARG A 723 -22.63 3.50 0.79
N GLN A 724 -23.56 3.87 -0.08
CA GLN A 724 -24.82 3.14 -0.33
C GLN A 724 -24.69 2.10 -1.45
N ALA A 725 -23.55 2.07 -2.15
CA ALA A 725 -23.30 1.12 -3.22
C ALA A 725 -23.20 -0.34 -2.73
N ARG A 726 -23.58 -1.27 -3.61
CA ARG A 726 -23.62 -2.72 -3.33
C ARG A 726 -22.48 -3.52 -3.97
N GLN A 727 -21.60 -2.87 -4.74
CA GLN A 727 -20.46 -3.53 -5.38
C GLN A 727 -19.17 -3.31 -4.57
N GLU A 728 -18.45 -4.41 -4.35
CA GLU A 728 -17.20 -4.49 -3.59
C GLU A 728 -16.05 -5.06 -4.44
N MET A 729 -16.36 -5.40 -5.71
CA MET A 729 -15.44 -5.92 -6.71
C MET A 729 -15.71 -5.28 -8.07
N THR A 730 -14.66 -5.15 -8.89
CA THR A 730 -14.76 -4.74 -10.30
C THR A 730 -13.55 -5.25 -11.08
N GLU A 731 -13.77 -5.71 -12.31
CA GLU A 731 -12.72 -6.04 -13.27
C GLU A 731 -12.58 -4.94 -14.33
N ILE A 732 -11.33 -4.63 -14.71
CA ILE A 732 -11.00 -3.60 -15.71
C ILE A 732 -9.95 -4.17 -16.66
N GLU A 733 -10.27 -4.23 -17.95
CA GLU A 733 -9.34 -4.65 -18.99
C GLU A 733 -8.78 -3.44 -19.76
N PHE A 734 -7.45 -3.40 -19.88
CA PHE A 734 -6.71 -2.53 -20.79
C PHE A 734 -6.33 -3.32 -22.06
N SER A 735 -7.08 -3.10 -23.14
CA SER A 735 -6.85 -3.65 -24.48
C SER A 735 -6.97 -2.55 -25.55
N GLU A 736 -6.80 -2.90 -26.82
CA GLU A 736 -7.03 -1.97 -27.94
C GLU A 736 -8.53 -1.64 -28.18
N SER A 737 -9.45 -2.42 -27.60
CA SER A 737 -10.90 -2.22 -27.71
C SER A 737 -11.53 -1.54 -26.48
N SER A 738 -10.77 -1.30 -25.40
CA SER A 738 -11.24 -0.63 -24.18
C SER A 738 -11.69 0.81 -24.47
N GLN A 739 -13.01 1.05 -24.42
CA GLN A 739 -13.60 2.38 -24.55
C GLN A 739 -13.53 3.15 -23.22
N ILE A 740 -13.81 4.47 -23.29
CA ILE A 740 -14.04 5.29 -22.09
C ILE A 740 -15.34 4.81 -21.46
N ALA A 741 -15.24 4.12 -20.31
CA ALA A 741 -16.36 3.60 -19.56
C ALA A 741 -16.54 4.35 -18.23
N GLU A 742 -17.79 4.48 -17.80
CA GLU A 742 -18.13 4.78 -16.41
C GLU A 742 -18.46 3.46 -15.72
N LEU A 743 -17.79 3.18 -14.60
CA LEU A 743 -18.07 2.01 -13.77
C LEU A 743 -19.29 2.27 -12.87
N PRO A 744 -20.02 1.22 -12.45
CA PRO A 744 -21.04 1.37 -11.42
C PRO A 744 -20.41 1.90 -10.11
N PRO A 745 -21.19 2.58 -9.24
CA PRO A 745 -20.69 3.01 -7.93
C PRO A 745 -20.19 1.83 -7.09
N LEU A 746 -19.01 1.99 -6.49
CA LEU A 746 -18.40 1.05 -5.55
C LEU A 746 -18.57 1.52 -4.10
N ARG A 747 -18.59 0.57 -3.14
CA ARG A 747 -18.84 0.84 -1.71
C ARG A 747 -17.68 1.56 -0.99
N ASP A 748 -17.97 2.33 0.07
CA ASP A 748 -16.94 2.99 0.90
C ASP A 748 -16.16 2.02 1.81
N GLN A 749 -15.26 1.23 1.23
CA GLN A 749 -14.44 0.25 1.96
C GLN A 749 -13.20 -0.19 1.16
N PHE A 750 -12.54 -1.27 1.60
CA PHE A 750 -11.51 -1.94 0.81
C PHE A 750 -12.12 -2.55 -0.46
N GLN A 751 -11.92 -1.88 -1.59
CA GLN A 751 -12.40 -2.32 -2.90
C GLN A 751 -11.42 -3.30 -3.53
N SER A 752 -11.90 -4.45 -3.98
CA SER A 752 -11.12 -5.46 -4.69
C SER A 752 -11.19 -5.24 -6.19
N MET A 753 -10.17 -4.62 -6.76
CA MET A 753 -10.13 -4.24 -8.18
C MET A 753 -9.19 -5.15 -8.97
N THR A 754 -9.73 -5.93 -9.89
CA THR A 754 -8.97 -6.79 -10.80
C THR A 754 -8.62 -6.01 -12.06
N ILE A 755 -7.33 -5.86 -12.37
CA ILE A 755 -6.86 -5.09 -13.53
C ILE A 755 -6.06 -6.00 -14.46
N LYS A 756 -6.56 -6.15 -15.69
CA LYS A 756 -6.02 -6.99 -16.76
C LYS A 756 -5.31 -6.14 -17.81
N ASN A 757 -4.09 -6.53 -18.18
CA ASN A 757 -3.31 -5.96 -19.26
C ASN A 757 -3.32 -6.91 -20.45
N ASP A 758 -4.08 -6.62 -21.50
CA ASP A 758 -4.10 -7.42 -22.73
C ASP A 758 -3.04 -6.97 -23.75
N PHE A 759 -2.20 -5.97 -23.44
CA PHE A 759 -1.10 -5.60 -24.32
C PHE A 759 0.10 -6.56 -24.19
N HIS A 760 0.84 -6.73 -25.29
CA HIS A 760 2.13 -7.43 -25.32
C HIS A 760 3.31 -6.57 -24.80
N ARG A 761 3.04 -5.63 -23.89
CA ARG A 761 4.00 -4.71 -23.26
C ARG A 761 3.55 -4.37 -21.84
N ASP A 762 4.48 -3.96 -20.99
CA ASP A 762 4.20 -3.53 -19.62
C ASP A 762 3.31 -2.28 -19.61
N VAL A 763 2.23 -2.32 -18.82
CA VAL A 763 1.28 -1.20 -18.68
C VAL A 763 1.27 -0.68 -17.25
N LEU A 764 1.68 0.58 -17.09
CA LEU A 764 1.59 1.33 -15.85
C LEU A 764 0.17 1.86 -15.68
N VAL A 765 -0.52 1.43 -14.63
CA VAL A 765 -1.88 1.88 -14.30
C VAL A 765 -1.82 2.79 -13.08
N ARG A 766 -2.61 3.87 -13.12
CA ARG A 766 -2.84 4.81 -12.03
C ARG A 766 -4.31 4.90 -11.69
N ILE A 767 -4.60 5.07 -10.41
CA ILE A 767 -5.93 5.35 -9.87
C ILE A 767 -5.83 6.68 -9.14
N GLU A 768 -6.62 7.67 -9.57
CA GLU A 768 -6.42 9.07 -9.22
C GLU A 768 -7.74 9.72 -8.76
N ARG A 769 -7.70 10.60 -7.77
CA ARG A 769 -8.82 11.45 -7.36
C ARG A 769 -9.16 12.43 -8.48
N ALA A 770 -10.41 12.44 -8.94
CA ALA A 770 -10.84 13.28 -10.05
C ALA A 770 -10.95 14.76 -9.65
N ASP A 771 -11.49 15.02 -8.46
CA ASP A 771 -11.80 16.38 -7.96
C ASP A 771 -10.63 17.03 -7.19
N TYR A 772 -9.38 16.62 -7.46
CA TYR A 772 -8.18 17.17 -6.81
C TYR A 772 -7.83 18.58 -7.35
N GLN A 773 -8.61 19.58 -6.94
CA GLN A 773 -8.30 20.98 -7.22
C GLN A 773 -6.97 21.37 -6.56
N THR A 774 -6.10 22.01 -7.34
CA THR A 774 -4.74 22.33 -6.91
C THR A 774 -4.65 23.71 -6.27
N ASP A 775 -4.01 23.78 -5.11
CA ASP A 775 -3.71 25.00 -4.35
C ASP A 775 -2.64 25.89 -5.00
N ILE A 776 -2.77 26.20 -6.29
CA ILE A 776 -1.85 27.10 -6.99
C ILE A 776 -2.25 28.58 -6.80
N LEU A 777 -1.26 29.47 -6.89
CA LEU A 777 -1.47 30.87 -7.25
C LEU A 777 -0.91 31.06 -8.66
N SER A 778 -1.78 31.04 -9.68
CA SER A 778 -1.36 31.08 -11.09
C SER A 778 -0.74 32.42 -11.48
N ALA A 779 -0.05 32.45 -12.62
CA ALA A 779 0.42 33.69 -13.22
C ALA A 779 -0.72 34.66 -13.52
N THR A 780 -1.91 34.17 -13.90
CA THR A 780 -3.09 35.03 -14.08
C THR A 780 -3.69 35.51 -12.76
N ASP A 781 -3.67 34.67 -11.73
CA ASP A 781 -4.21 35.00 -10.40
C ASP A 781 -3.38 36.13 -9.78
N VAL A 782 -2.05 35.98 -9.74
CA VAL A 782 -1.14 36.96 -9.12
C VAL A 782 -1.06 38.26 -9.95
N ALA A 783 -1.15 38.18 -11.28
CA ALA A 783 -1.21 39.35 -12.14
C ALA A 783 -2.39 40.28 -11.81
N SER A 784 -3.49 39.74 -11.27
CA SER A 784 -4.61 40.55 -10.79
C SER A 784 -4.20 41.47 -9.61
N PHE A 785 -3.31 41.06 -8.71
CA PHE A 785 -2.96 41.84 -7.51
C PHE A 785 -2.32 43.19 -7.88
N SER A 786 -2.84 44.27 -7.30
CA SER A 786 -2.33 45.63 -7.56
C SER A 786 -0.92 45.83 -7.02
N THR A 787 -0.57 45.20 -5.90
CA THR A 787 0.81 45.17 -5.38
C THR A 787 1.75 44.40 -6.32
N PHE A 788 1.33 43.28 -6.90
CA PHE A 788 2.17 42.54 -7.86
C PHE A 788 2.48 43.40 -9.09
N ARG A 789 1.46 43.95 -9.74
CA ARG A 789 1.60 44.86 -10.90
C ARG A 789 2.52 46.05 -10.64
N ARG A 790 2.52 46.58 -9.41
CA ARG A 790 3.33 47.73 -8.98
C ARG A 790 4.79 47.37 -8.67
N LEU A 791 5.04 46.19 -8.08
CA LEU A 791 6.38 45.78 -7.64
C LEU A 791 7.14 44.98 -8.71
N PHE A 792 6.42 44.28 -9.58
CA PHE A 792 6.97 43.34 -10.56
C PHE A 792 6.41 43.62 -11.98
N PRO A 793 6.53 44.86 -12.52
CA PRO A 793 5.96 45.21 -13.82
C PRO A 793 6.53 44.38 -14.99
N ASN A 794 7.77 43.89 -14.86
CA ASN A 794 8.42 43.02 -15.85
C ASN A 794 7.90 41.57 -15.83
N GLU A 795 7.15 41.17 -14.79
CA GLU A 795 6.55 39.83 -14.63
C GLU A 795 5.10 39.79 -15.13
N LEU A 796 4.71 40.76 -15.97
CA LEU A 796 3.41 40.84 -16.62
C LEU A 796 3.52 40.36 -18.08
N PRO A 797 2.46 39.72 -18.64
CA PRO A 797 2.47 39.30 -20.03
C PRO A 797 2.62 40.52 -20.97
N PRO A 798 3.59 40.52 -21.89
CA PRO A 798 3.80 41.62 -22.82
C PRO A 798 2.67 41.70 -23.86
N VAL A 799 2.53 42.86 -24.49
CA VAL A 799 1.44 43.18 -25.44
C VAL A 799 1.32 42.11 -26.55
N ASP A 800 2.46 41.62 -27.06
CA ASP A 800 2.51 40.69 -28.18
C ASP A 800 2.23 39.22 -27.79
N HIS A 801 2.13 38.89 -26.49
CA HIS A 801 1.80 37.54 -25.99
C HIS A 801 0.58 37.59 -25.06
N PRO A 802 -0.63 37.81 -25.61
CA PRO A 802 -1.86 37.84 -24.85
C PRO A 802 -2.18 36.48 -24.22
N ILE A 803 -2.49 36.45 -22.92
CA ILE A 803 -2.87 35.23 -22.22
C ILE A 803 -4.33 34.90 -22.53
N SER A 804 -4.55 33.77 -23.22
CA SER A 804 -5.88 33.16 -23.32
C SER A 804 -6.25 32.53 -21.98
N ILE A 805 -7.25 33.08 -21.29
CA ILE A 805 -7.81 32.53 -20.04
C ILE A 805 -9.03 31.67 -20.41
N PRO A 806 -8.99 30.33 -20.23
CA PRO A 806 -10.09 29.44 -20.62
C PRO A 806 -11.41 29.70 -19.87
N GLU A 807 -11.31 30.17 -18.62
CA GLU A 807 -12.45 30.49 -17.77
C GLU A 807 -12.11 31.63 -16.81
N VAL A 808 -12.93 32.69 -16.84
CA VAL A 808 -12.98 33.74 -15.82
C VAL A 808 -14.44 34.12 -15.57
N THR A 809 -14.80 34.44 -14.33
CA THR A 809 -16.09 35.04 -13.97
C THR A 809 -15.90 36.54 -13.79
N PHE A 810 -16.64 37.36 -14.55
CA PHE A 810 -16.73 38.79 -14.28
C PHE A 810 -17.95 39.10 -13.41
N LEU A 811 -17.70 39.83 -12.33
CA LEU A 811 -18.70 40.54 -11.54
C LEU A 811 -18.67 42.01 -11.94
N VAL A 812 -19.75 42.48 -12.56
CA VAL A 812 -19.98 43.92 -12.79
C VAL A 812 -20.95 44.41 -11.73
N SER A 813 -20.53 45.42 -10.96
CA SER A 813 -21.34 46.04 -9.91
C SER A 813 -21.44 47.55 -10.12
N SER A 814 -22.66 48.08 -10.06
CA SER A 814 -22.94 49.51 -10.21
C SER A 814 -23.63 50.04 -8.95
N HIS A 815 -23.16 51.18 -8.43
CA HIS A 815 -23.40 51.59 -7.03
C HIS A 815 -24.08 52.96 -6.95
N THR A 816 -25.41 52.98 -6.95
CA THR A 816 -26.21 54.22 -6.88
C THR A 816 -26.45 54.68 -5.44
N ASP A 817 -26.57 56.00 -5.28
CA ASP A 817 -26.99 56.66 -4.06
C ASP A 817 -28.12 57.69 -4.34
N HIS A 818 -28.93 57.96 -3.33
CA HIS A 818 -30.13 58.78 -3.41
C HIS A 818 -30.07 60.05 -2.56
N GLU A 819 -28.93 60.36 -1.94
CA GLU A 819 -28.71 61.64 -1.22
C GLU A 819 -28.66 62.84 -2.18
N GLN A 820 -29.83 63.34 -2.59
CA GLN A 820 -30.00 64.64 -3.24
C GLN A 820 -29.76 65.78 -2.23
N GLY A 821 -28.49 66.04 -1.94
CA GLY A 821 -28.02 67.18 -1.16
C GLY A 821 -27.02 68.03 -1.96
N ASP A 822 -27.00 69.33 -1.70
CA ASP A 822 -26.13 70.31 -2.36
C ASP A 822 -24.67 70.11 -1.91
N THR A 823 -24.00 69.16 -2.59
CA THR A 823 -22.67 68.64 -2.24
C THR A 823 -21.64 69.13 -3.24
N THR A 824 -20.46 69.54 -2.75
CA THR A 824 -19.40 70.02 -3.64
C THR A 824 -18.77 68.86 -4.43
N GLN A 825 -18.21 69.15 -5.60
CA GLN A 825 -17.55 68.15 -6.44
C GLN A 825 -16.43 67.39 -5.68
N GLU A 826 -15.75 68.04 -4.75
CA GLU A 826 -14.70 67.45 -3.91
C GLU A 826 -15.28 66.45 -2.88
N GLN A 827 -16.44 66.76 -2.29
CA GLN A 827 -17.18 65.83 -1.41
C GLN A 827 -17.71 64.63 -2.19
N GLN A 828 -18.23 64.85 -3.40
CA GLN A 828 -18.70 63.78 -4.29
C GLN A 828 -17.55 62.85 -4.71
N TYR A 829 -16.39 63.40 -5.07
CA TYR A 829 -15.19 62.62 -5.39
C TYR A 829 -14.68 61.83 -4.19
N THR A 830 -14.71 62.41 -2.99
CA THR A 830 -14.32 61.74 -1.74
C THR A 830 -15.25 60.56 -1.44
N LYS A 831 -16.59 60.77 -1.43
CA LYS A 831 -17.58 59.69 -1.26
C LYS A 831 -17.40 58.58 -2.30
N LEU A 832 -17.14 58.91 -3.56
CA LEU A 832 -16.90 57.92 -4.62
C LEU A 832 -15.64 57.09 -4.34
N ARG A 833 -14.55 57.74 -3.92
CA ARG A 833 -13.28 57.07 -3.59
C ARG A 833 -13.44 56.10 -2.42
N GLU A 834 -14.15 56.50 -1.37
CA GLU A 834 -14.46 55.65 -0.21
C GLU A 834 -15.28 54.42 -0.61
N ARG A 835 -16.33 54.59 -1.43
CA ARG A 835 -17.13 53.47 -1.98
C ARG A 835 -16.26 52.50 -2.77
N LEU A 836 -15.41 53.01 -3.67
CA LEU A 836 -14.51 52.17 -4.47
C LEU A 836 -13.52 51.39 -3.59
N GLN A 837 -13.04 51.96 -2.48
CA GLN A 837 -12.20 51.23 -1.52
C GLN A 837 -12.96 50.14 -0.76
N VAL A 838 -14.22 50.36 -0.39
CA VAL A 838 -15.10 49.31 0.21
C VAL A 838 -15.31 48.17 -0.78
N VAL A 839 -15.68 48.48 -2.04
CA VAL A 839 -15.89 47.49 -3.10
C VAL A 839 -14.62 46.69 -3.37
N GLN A 840 -13.45 47.35 -3.49
CA GLN A 840 -12.16 46.67 -3.68
C GLN A 840 -11.80 45.75 -2.52
N SER A 841 -12.02 46.19 -1.27
CA SER A 841 -11.71 45.40 -0.06
C SER A 841 -12.61 44.16 0.06
N LEU A 842 -13.88 44.29 -0.31
CA LEU A 842 -14.88 43.21 -0.31
C LEU A 842 -14.61 42.21 -1.46
N VAL A 843 -14.31 42.70 -2.67
CA VAL A 843 -13.95 41.83 -3.80
C VAL A 843 -12.68 41.02 -3.48
N ALA A 844 -11.69 41.64 -2.83
CA ALA A 844 -10.45 40.98 -2.41
C ALA A 844 -10.65 39.94 -1.27
N SER A 845 -11.67 40.10 -0.42
CA SER A 845 -11.95 39.12 0.64
C SER A 845 -12.50 37.79 0.12
N PHE A 846 -13.11 37.80 -1.07
CA PHE A 846 -13.58 36.61 -1.81
C PHE A 846 -12.66 36.25 -3.00
N ASN A 847 -11.33 36.40 -2.87
CA ASN A 847 -10.35 36.00 -3.89
C ASN A 847 -10.52 36.65 -5.29
N GLY A 848 -11.29 37.73 -5.42
CA GLY A 848 -11.45 38.48 -6.66
C GLY A 848 -10.56 39.71 -6.74
N CYS A 849 -10.51 40.33 -7.92
CA CYS A 849 -9.83 41.62 -8.11
C CYS A 849 -10.66 42.58 -8.97
N CYS A 850 -10.77 43.84 -8.56
CA CYS A 850 -11.28 44.91 -9.42
C CYS A 850 -10.32 45.17 -10.58
N VAL A 851 -10.78 44.94 -11.80
CA VAL A 851 -10.04 45.12 -13.05
C VAL A 851 -10.11 46.59 -13.49
N LYS A 852 -11.32 47.16 -13.49
CA LYS A 852 -11.62 48.47 -14.09
C LYS A 852 -12.79 49.12 -13.35
N SER A 853 -12.67 50.40 -13.00
CA SER A 853 -13.77 51.19 -12.45
C SER A 853 -14.03 52.40 -13.35
N VAL A 854 -15.29 52.69 -13.63
CA VAL A 854 -15.75 53.78 -14.50
C VAL A 854 -16.94 54.45 -13.80
N ALA A 855 -16.71 55.66 -13.26
CA ALA A 855 -17.64 56.33 -12.35
C ALA A 855 -18.13 55.38 -11.24
N GLU A 856 -19.44 55.22 -11.06
CA GLU A 856 -20.06 54.37 -10.04
C GLU A 856 -20.06 52.86 -10.38
N THR A 857 -19.50 52.45 -11.52
CA THR A 857 -19.47 51.04 -11.93
C THR A 857 -18.07 50.43 -11.81
N THR A 858 -17.97 49.29 -11.12
CA THR A 858 -16.73 48.50 -10.98
C THR A 858 -16.90 47.14 -11.65
N ILE A 859 -15.90 46.75 -12.43
CA ILE A 859 -15.78 45.44 -13.07
C ILE A 859 -14.66 44.68 -12.36
N SER A 860 -14.99 43.49 -11.86
CA SER A 860 -14.09 42.63 -11.10
C SER A 860 -14.00 41.23 -11.73
N ALA A 861 -12.81 40.63 -11.71
CA ALA A 861 -12.56 39.28 -12.17
C ALA A 861 -12.39 38.31 -10.99
N PHE A 862 -12.89 37.09 -11.17
CA PHE A 862 -12.82 35.98 -10.23
C PHE A 862 -12.53 34.68 -10.99
N HIS A 863 -11.76 33.78 -10.39
CA HIS A 863 -11.48 32.45 -10.95
C HIS A 863 -12.55 31.40 -10.54
N ASP A 864 -13.39 31.74 -9.55
CA ASP A 864 -14.51 30.89 -9.14
C ASP A 864 -15.86 31.65 -9.13
N PRO A 865 -16.92 31.11 -9.75
CA PRO A 865 -18.23 31.78 -9.79
C PRO A 865 -18.96 31.76 -8.44
N GLY A 866 -18.61 30.87 -7.51
CA GLY A 866 -19.14 30.85 -6.15
C GLY A 866 -18.55 31.97 -5.30
N ASP A 867 -17.25 32.23 -5.40
CA ASP A 867 -16.59 33.39 -4.79
C ASP A 867 -17.17 34.71 -5.36
N ALA A 868 -17.31 34.81 -6.68
CA ALA A 868 -17.93 35.95 -7.35
C ALA A 868 -19.39 36.18 -6.89
N LEU A 869 -20.16 35.10 -6.73
CA LEU A 869 -21.52 35.14 -6.21
C LEU A 869 -21.57 35.59 -4.73
N ASN A 870 -20.60 35.19 -3.91
CA ASN A 870 -20.56 35.59 -2.51
C ASN A 870 -20.19 37.08 -2.35
N ALA A 871 -19.26 37.58 -3.16
CA ALA A 871 -19.00 39.02 -3.29
C ALA A 871 -20.25 39.78 -3.76
N ALA A 872 -20.97 39.28 -4.78
CA ALA A 872 -22.20 39.90 -5.27
C ALA A 872 -23.31 39.94 -4.20
N LYS A 873 -23.50 38.87 -3.43
CA LYS A 873 -24.43 38.84 -2.28
C LYS A 873 -24.08 39.92 -1.25
N GLN A 874 -22.81 40.03 -0.85
CA GLN A 874 -22.41 41.02 0.14
C GLN A 874 -22.53 42.46 -0.39
N LEU A 875 -22.24 42.70 -1.68
CA LEU A 875 -22.44 44.00 -2.33
C LEU A 875 -23.92 44.40 -2.49
N ALA A 876 -24.82 43.44 -2.70
CA ALA A 876 -26.26 43.68 -2.80
C ALA A 876 -26.90 44.04 -1.43
N ARG A 877 -26.29 43.61 -0.32
CA ARG A 877 -26.80 43.83 1.03
C ARG A 877 -26.46 45.23 1.56
N ARG A 878 -27.46 46.12 1.50
CA ARG A 878 -27.36 47.51 1.99
C ARG A 878 -26.89 47.64 3.45
N SER A 879 -27.11 46.62 4.29
CA SER A 879 -26.63 46.57 5.68
C SER A 879 -25.11 46.48 5.83
N GLU A 880 -24.40 46.05 4.78
CA GLU A 880 -22.95 45.77 4.81
C GLU A 880 -22.14 46.81 3.99
N THR A 881 -22.80 47.55 3.08
CA THR A 881 -22.16 48.54 2.18
C THR A 881 -22.69 49.97 2.31
N CYS A 882 -23.83 50.20 2.95
CA CYS A 882 -24.58 51.47 3.03
C CYS A 882 -25.14 52.04 1.70
N PHE A 883 -24.60 51.68 0.52
CA PHE A 883 -25.15 52.04 -0.80
C PHE A 883 -26.05 50.96 -1.40
N ARG A 884 -26.72 51.25 -2.53
CA ARG A 884 -27.44 50.23 -3.32
C ARG A 884 -26.55 49.74 -4.46
N SER A 885 -26.50 48.43 -4.65
CA SER A 885 -25.77 47.82 -5.77
C SER A 885 -26.73 47.14 -6.76
N ARG A 886 -26.36 47.18 -8.04
CA ARG A 886 -26.89 46.34 -9.12
C ARG A 886 -25.75 45.43 -9.54
N CYS A 887 -25.95 44.11 -9.54
CA CYS A 887 -24.86 43.15 -9.78
C CYS A 887 -25.17 42.21 -10.95
N ALA A 888 -24.17 41.93 -11.78
CA ALA A 888 -24.24 40.94 -12.85
C ALA A 888 -23.00 40.02 -12.86
N LEU A 889 -23.25 38.73 -13.11
CA LEU A 889 -22.26 37.65 -13.11
C LEU A 889 -22.30 36.90 -14.45
N HIS A 890 -21.20 36.92 -15.19
CA HIS A 890 -21.04 36.14 -16.41
C HIS A 890 -19.65 35.51 -16.50
N SER A 891 -19.59 34.26 -16.95
CA SER A 891 -18.39 33.40 -16.95
C SER A 891 -18.15 32.77 -18.31
N GLY A 892 -16.88 32.61 -18.68
CA GLY A 892 -16.45 32.07 -19.96
C GLY A 892 -15.01 32.45 -20.29
N PRO A 893 -14.55 32.19 -21.53
CA PRO A 893 -13.18 32.49 -21.94
C PRO A 893 -12.95 33.98 -22.18
N ALA A 894 -11.80 34.47 -21.74
CA ALA A 894 -11.34 35.84 -21.96
C ALA A 894 -9.88 35.85 -22.42
N VAL A 895 -9.43 37.01 -22.90
CA VAL A 895 -8.03 37.26 -23.25
C VAL A 895 -7.51 38.38 -22.36
N MET A 896 -6.40 38.15 -21.66
CA MET A 896 -5.78 39.11 -20.75
C MET A 896 -4.42 39.53 -21.29
N MET A 897 -4.19 40.84 -21.40
CA MET A 897 -2.94 41.39 -21.93
C MET A 897 -2.60 42.74 -21.29
N THR A 898 -1.32 43.10 -21.29
CA THR A 898 -0.89 44.43 -20.86
C THR A 898 -1.08 45.43 -22.00
N VAL A 899 -1.73 46.56 -21.71
CA VAL A 899 -1.92 47.71 -22.60
C VAL A 899 -1.57 48.96 -21.80
N THR A 900 -0.51 49.67 -22.21
CA THR A 900 -0.06 50.93 -21.58
C THR A 900 0.09 50.80 -20.05
N ASP A 901 0.91 49.85 -19.61
CA ASP A 901 1.22 49.52 -18.21
C ASP A 901 0.00 49.12 -17.35
N ARG A 902 -1.08 48.66 -17.98
CA ARG A 902 -2.29 48.15 -17.31
C ARG A 902 -2.73 46.84 -17.91
N ILE A 903 -3.18 45.90 -17.07
CA ILE A 903 -3.89 44.72 -17.55
C ILE A 903 -5.28 45.15 -18.03
N GLU A 904 -5.61 44.82 -19.28
CA GLU A 904 -6.98 44.85 -19.79
C GLU A 904 -7.44 43.44 -20.18
N TYR A 905 -8.74 43.20 -20.04
CA TYR A 905 -9.39 41.94 -20.41
C TYR A 905 -10.28 42.18 -21.63
N PHE A 906 -10.20 41.26 -22.58
CA PHE A 906 -10.87 41.28 -23.88
C PHE A 906 -11.61 39.97 -24.14
N GLY A 907 -12.40 39.94 -25.21
CA GLY A 907 -13.21 38.79 -25.59
C GLY A 907 -14.67 38.90 -25.18
N LYS A 908 -15.50 37.97 -25.66
CA LYS A 908 -16.96 38.06 -25.58
C LYS A 908 -17.48 38.10 -24.13
N THR A 909 -16.94 37.27 -23.24
CA THR A 909 -17.37 37.19 -21.84
C THR A 909 -17.19 38.52 -21.09
N PHE A 910 -16.19 39.34 -21.42
CA PHE A 910 -16.06 40.68 -20.83
C PHE A 910 -17.21 41.60 -21.28
N VAL A 911 -17.53 41.62 -22.57
CA VAL A 911 -18.63 42.45 -23.14
C VAL A 911 -19.99 42.00 -22.61
N ASP A 912 -20.29 40.71 -22.69
CA ASP A 912 -21.55 40.12 -22.24
C ASP A 912 -21.82 40.37 -20.74
N SER A 913 -20.77 40.44 -19.91
CA SER A 913 -20.91 40.80 -18.49
C SER A 913 -21.40 42.24 -18.26
N ILE A 914 -20.96 43.18 -19.11
CA ILE A 914 -21.35 44.59 -19.04
C ILE A 914 -22.76 44.79 -19.60
N GLU A 915 -23.12 44.09 -20.69
CA GLU A 915 -24.48 44.11 -21.22
C GLU A 915 -25.49 43.49 -20.23
N LEU A 916 -25.11 42.40 -19.54
CA LEU A 916 -25.92 41.80 -18.47
C LEU A 916 -26.12 42.76 -17.28
N ALA A 917 -25.12 43.57 -16.93
CA ALA A 917 -25.22 44.56 -15.86
C ALA A 917 -26.26 45.65 -16.12
N GLN A 918 -26.47 46.04 -17.38
CA GLN A 918 -27.47 47.04 -17.77
C GLN A 918 -28.91 46.55 -17.60
N LEU A 919 -29.12 45.24 -17.43
CA LEU A 919 -30.43 44.62 -17.20
C LEU A 919 -30.77 44.45 -15.71
N ALA A 920 -29.82 44.67 -14.80
CA ALA A 920 -29.98 44.40 -13.37
C ALA A 920 -30.70 45.53 -12.62
N ASN A 921 -31.73 45.18 -11.83
CA ASN A 921 -32.38 46.14 -10.93
C ASN A 921 -31.62 46.27 -9.60
N GLU A 922 -31.98 47.27 -8.79
CA GLU A 922 -31.34 47.50 -7.48
C GLU A 922 -31.66 46.38 -6.48
N GLY A 923 -30.62 45.77 -5.91
CA GLY A 923 -30.76 44.60 -5.04
C GLY A 923 -30.97 43.26 -5.78
N GLU A 924 -31.00 43.26 -7.12
CA GLU A 924 -30.94 42.04 -7.92
C GLU A 924 -29.48 41.69 -8.28
N ILE A 925 -29.19 40.40 -8.27
CA ILE A 925 -27.97 39.79 -8.81
C ILE A 925 -28.41 38.97 -10.02
N LEU A 926 -28.05 39.44 -11.22
CA LEU A 926 -28.26 38.68 -12.45
C LEU A 926 -27.10 37.73 -12.71
N MET A 927 -27.39 36.53 -13.16
CA MET A 927 -26.39 35.52 -13.49
C MET A 927 -26.73 34.87 -14.83
N SER A 928 -25.77 34.76 -15.75
CA SER A 928 -26.00 34.00 -16.98
C SER A 928 -26.26 32.52 -16.64
N GLN A 929 -27.17 31.84 -17.35
CA GLN A 929 -27.44 30.41 -17.12
C GLN A 929 -26.15 29.57 -17.16
N GLU A 930 -25.23 29.87 -18.06
CA GLU A 930 -23.90 29.24 -18.12
C GLU A 930 -23.07 29.42 -16.84
N THR A 931 -23.13 30.57 -16.18
CA THR A 931 -22.46 30.80 -14.88
C THR A 931 -23.13 30.01 -13.77
N TYR A 932 -24.46 29.95 -13.80
CA TYR A 932 -25.24 29.18 -12.84
C TYR A 932 -24.98 27.68 -12.95
N ASP A 933 -24.97 27.14 -14.17
CA ASP A 933 -24.71 25.72 -14.44
C ASP A 933 -23.28 25.34 -14.03
N ARG A 934 -22.28 26.19 -14.31
CA ARG A 934 -20.89 26.05 -13.83
C ARG A 934 -20.79 26.11 -12.29
N TRP A 935 -21.53 27.01 -11.64
CA TRP A 935 -21.57 27.13 -10.18
C TRP A 935 -22.20 25.89 -9.52
N ILE A 936 -23.34 25.40 -10.02
CA ILE A 936 -23.98 24.16 -9.54
C ILE A 936 -23.04 22.97 -9.72
N ALA A 937 -22.42 22.82 -10.90
CA ALA A 937 -21.48 21.73 -11.20
C ALA A 937 -20.24 21.70 -10.28
N LYS A 938 -19.85 22.85 -9.71
CA LYS A 938 -18.75 22.97 -8.74
C LYS A 938 -19.16 22.73 -7.28
N GLN A 939 -20.43 22.89 -6.90
CA GLN A 939 -20.84 22.76 -5.49
C GLN A 939 -21.36 21.36 -5.17
N HIS A 940 -22.56 20.98 -5.62
CA HIS A 940 -23.11 19.62 -5.46
C HIS A 940 -24.17 19.35 -6.53
N PRO A 941 -24.25 18.13 -7.10
CA PRO A 941 -25.30 17.79 -8.07
C PRO A 941 -26.69 17.61 -7.44
N ASP A 942 -26.77 17.22 -6.15
CA ASP A 942 -28.03 16.79 -5.50
C ASP A 942 -28.65 17.79 -4.51
N VAL A 943 -28.07 18.99 -4.36
CA VAL A 943 -28.61 20.01 -3.45
C VAL A 943 -29.82 20.71 -4.11
N PRO A 944 -30.99 20.79 -3.45
CA PRO A 944 -32.15 21.48 -4.00
C PRO A 944 -31.85 22.93 -4.37
N LEU A 945 -32.15 23.28 -5.62
CA LEU A 945 -31.94 24.63 -6.13
C LEU A 945 -32.72 25.66 -5.29
N PRO A 946 -32.14 26.84 -4.98
CA PRO A 946 -32.93 27.96 -4.47
C PRO A 946 -34.09 28.28 -5.42
N ALA A 947 -35.17 28.86 -4.89
CA ALA A 947 -36.31 29.31 -5.69
C ALA A 947 -35.94 30.54 -6.56
N THR A 948 -35.21 30.32 -7.65
CA THR A 948 -34.72 31.35 -8.56
C THR A 948 -35.74 31.67 -9.65
N ASP A 949 -36.03 32.95 -9.88
CA ASP A 949 -36.77 33.37 -11.07
C ASP A 949 -35.84 33.26 -12.30
N ARG A 950 -36.32 32.63 -13.37
CA ARG A 950 -35.54 32.36 -14.60
C ARG A 950 -36.19 33.06 -15.78
N ARG A 951 -35.48 34.00 -16.38
CA ARG A 951 -35.99 34.85 -17.48
C ARG A 951 -35.15 34.64 -18.74
N VAL A 952 -35.78 34.76 -19.90
CA VAL A 952 -35.09 34.81 -21.20
C VAL A 952 -35.09 36.26 -21.64
N VAL A 953 -33.91 36.82 -21.87
CA VAL A 953 -33.76 38.24 -22.27
C VAL A 953 -32.82 38.33 -23.48
N PRO A 954 -33.13 39.14 -24.50
CA PRO A 954 -32.20 39.40 -25.60
C PRO A 954 -31.08 40.34 -25.15
N LEU A 955 -29.82 39.92 -25.30
CA LEU A 955 -28.67 40.83 -25.21
C LEU A 955 -28.55 41.60 -26.53
N ASN A 956 -28.66 42.93 -26.43
CA ASN A 956 -28.91 43.77 -27.58
C ASN A 956 -27.64 44.03 -28.41
N ARG A 957 -27.78 44.47 -29.67
CA ARG A 957 -26.76 44.41 -30.75
C ARG A 957 -26.42 43.01 -31.28
N SER A 958 -26.52 41.93 -30.49
CA SER A 958 -26.22 40.57 -30.97
C SER A 958 -27.45 39.78 -31.46
N GLY A 959 -28.66 40.18 -31.06
CA GLY A 959 -29.91 39.45 -31.36
C GLY A 959 -30.04 38.10 -30.63
N ARG A 960 -29.05 37.73 -29.81
CA ARG A 960 -28.99 36.43 -29.15
C ARG A 960 -29.79 36.47 -27.84
N GLN A 961 -30.78 35.58 -27.71
CA GLN A 961 -31.45 35.34 -26.43
C GLN A 961 -30.49 34.61 -25.48
N GLN A 962 -30.38 35.08 -24.24
CA GLN A 962 -29.70 34.36 -23.17
C GLN A 962 -30.68 34.08 -22.03
N LYS A 963 -30.55 32.90 -21.42
CA LYS A 963 -31.23 32.56 -20.17
C LYS A 963 -30.47 33.22 -19.02
N ILE A 964 -31.20 33.91 -18.16
CA ILE A 964 -30.69 34.63 -17.00
C ILE A 964 -31.39 34.09 -15.76
N VAL A 965 -30.62 33.81 -14.72
CA VAL A 965 -31.09 33.49 -13.38
C VAL A 965 -31.09 34.78 -12.56
N VAL A 966 -32.23 35.10 -11.95
CA VAL A 966 -32.39 36.27 -11.08
C VAL A 966 -32.32 35.81 -9.62
N LEU A 967 -31.37 36.36 -8.88
CA LEU A 967 -31.28 36.22 -7.42
C LEU A 967 -31.60 37.57 -6.78
N ARG A 968 -32.31 37.54 -5.64
CA ARG A 968 -32.51 38.71 -4.75
C ARG A 968 -31.54 38.57 -3.56
N GLY A 969 -30.89 39.67 -3.17
CA GLY A 969 -29.82 39.71 -2.16
C GLY A 969 -30.27 39.56 -0.71
#